data_AF-A0AAX6IFN9-F1
#
_entry.id   AF-A0AAX6IFN9-F1
#
_cell.length_a   1.000
_cell.length_b   1.000
_cell.length_c   1.000
_cell.angle_alpha   90.00
_cell.angle_beta   90.00
_cell.angle_gamma   90.00
#
_symmetry.space_group_name_H-M   'P 1'
#
loop_
_entity.id
_entity.type
_entity.pdbx_description
1 polymer ?
#
loop_
_entity_poly.entity_id
_entity_poly.type
_entity_poly.pdbx_seq_one_letter_code
_entity_poly.pdbx_strand_id
1 'polypeptide(L)'
;MLSQTHSIVLLHHHHLLASGHRPPILRLRPARVRCSAGESKPQTKRSYPFDEIEPKWQKYWEEKKTFRTPEEVDTSKPKFYILDMFPYPSGAGLHVGHPLGYTATDILSRYKRMKGFNVLHPMGWDAFGLPAEQYAIETGTHPKVTTLQNISRFRSQLKSLGFSYDWDREISTTEPEYYKWTQWIFLQLLKRGLAYQAEVPVNWCPALGTVLANEEVVDGVSERGGYPVIRKPMRQWMLRITAYADRLLEDLDNLDWPESIKEMQRNWIGRSEGAEIEFVVVDMHGHEQGVKLSVYTTRPDTVFGATYLVVAPEHFLLPSLVSETQLLCVEEYKELAARKSELERTELQKEKTGIFSGSYAKNPATGEVIPIWVADYVLGSYGTGAIMAVPAHDSRDYEFALKYDIPVIRVVSPSDKAYGLGEPYIGDGTMINSSSTATGLNVNGLSCKEAASKIVDWLKGSGHGKRMVNYKLRDWLFARQRYWGEPFPVIYLDDSGEIVPLLENELPLTLPELDDFTPTGTGEPPLAKAVSWVKTIDPVSGKPARRETSTMPQWAGSCWYYLRFMDPKNSTALVDKAKERYWGPVDIYIGGAEHSVLHLLYARFWHKVLYDIGIVSTKEPFQCLINQGLILGEVEYTAFKDNEGRLISADSICSSDEHYQEKIPVEKVMKLGDFYVLKDNPNIRLIARAYKMSKSRGNVINPDDVVSEYGADSLRLYEMFMGPLRDSKTWNTGGIEGDIGF
;
A
#
# COMPACT_ATOMS: atom_id res chain seq x y z
N MET A 1 -34.85 -45.51 34.01
CA MET A 1 -34.57 -46.37 35.18
C MET A 1 -33.19 -46.01 35.69
N LEU A 2 -33.12 -45.58 36.96
CA LEU A 2 -32.03 -45.70 37.95
C LEU A 2 -30.59 -45.83 37.41
N SER A 3 -29.56 -45.09 37.85
CA SER A 3 -29.34 -44.29 39.06
C SER A 3 -27.94 -43.66 38.88
N GLN A 4 -27.76 -42.35 39.05
CA GLN A 4 -27.04 -41.74 40.20
C GLN A 4 -25.55 -42.13 40.36
N THR A 5 -24.60 -41.29 40.72
CA THR A 5 -24.36 -39.82 40.82
C THR A 5 -22.99 -39.72 41.53
N HIS A 6 -22.20 -38.68 41.20
CA HIS A 6 -21.39 -37.88 42.15
C HIS A 6 -20.16 -38.56 42.82
N SER A 7 -19.09 -37.87 43.25
CA SER A 7 -18.63 -36.48 43.18
C SER A 7 -17.23 -36.43 43.80
N ILE A 8 -16.39 -35.52 43.29
CA ILE A 8 -15.63 -34.45 44.00
C ILE A 8 -14.90 -34.84 45.30
N VAL A 9 -13.61 -34.46 45.41
CA VAL A 9 -13.11 -33.48 46.42
C VAL A 9 -11.66 -33.08 46.07
N LEU A 10 -11.48 -31.77 46.05
CA LEU A 10 -10.25 -30.99 45.94
C LEU A 10 -10.11 -30.28 47.30
N LEU A 11 -8.89 -30.21 47.88
CA LEU A 11 -8.31 -29.08 48.65
C LEU A 11 -7.43 -29.47 49.87
N HIS A 12 -6.39 -28.63 50.04
CA HIS A 12 -5.69 -28.23 51.29
C HIS A 12 -4.63 -29.20 51.87
N HIS A 13 -3.51 -28.80 52.48
CA HIS A 13 -2.77 -27.54 52.67
C HIS A 13 -1.40 -27.88 53.34
N HIS A 14 -0.37 -27.07 53.09
CA HIS A 14 0.74 -26.63 53.98
C HIS A 14 1.83 -27.54 54.62
N HIS A 15 3.08 -26.99 54.53
CA HIS A 15 4.21 -26.99 55.49
C HIS A 15 5.10 -28.25 55.62
N LEU A 16 6.42 -28.24 55.91
CA LEU A 16 7.55 -27.28 56.02
C LEU A 16 8.81 -28.14 56.33
N LEU A 17 10.02 -27.69 55.92
CA LEU A 17 11.36 -28.00 56.50
C LEU A 17 11.91 -29.45 56.33
N ALA A 18 13.21 -29.79 56.37
CA ALA A 18 14.54 -29.18 56.18
C ALA A 18 15.55 -30.32 56.51
N SER A 19 16.83 -30.20 56.10
CA SER A 19 18.00 -31.06 56.42
C SER A 19 18.07 -32.44 55.72
N GLY A 20 19.16 -32.95 55.15
CA GLY A 20 20.57 -32.57 55.16
C GLY A 20 21.42 -33.59 55.94
N HIS A 21 21.91 -34.67 55.30
CA HIS A 21 23.23 -35.34 55.49
C HIS A 21 23.26 -36.79 54.93
N ARG A 22 24.27 -37.10 54.08
CA ARG A 22 24.83 -38.44 53.76
C ARG A 22 25.93 -38.77 54.80
N PRO A 23 26.33 -40.03 55.12
CA PRO A 23 27.17 -40.94 54.26
C PRO A 23 27.12 -42.47 54.69
N PRO A 24 28.11 -43.39 54.47
CA PRO A 24 28.95 -43.77 53.30
C PRO A 24 28.96 -45.30 52.92
N ILE A 25 29.29 -45.56 51.64
CA ILE A 25 30.15 -46.59 50.98
C ILE A 25 30.43 -47.96 51.64
N LEU A 26 30.24 -49.06 50.87
CA LEU A 26 31.13 -50.23 50.87
C LEU A 26 31.22 -50.92 49.48
N ARG A 27 32.46 -51.15 49.03
CA ARG A 27 32.87 -51.75 47.75
C ARG A 27 32.89 -53.28 47.82
N LEU A 28 32.47 -53.96 46.74
CA LEU A 28 32.97 -55.29 46.36
C LEU A 28 33.13 -55.41 44.83
N ARG A 29 34.31 -55.86 44.39
CA ARG A 29 34.66 -56.47 43.08
C ARG A 29 35.28 -57.85 43.41
N PRO A 30 35.42 -58.86 42.52
CA PRO A 30 35.50 -58.80 41.03
C PRO A 30 34.69 -59.93 40.31
N ALA A 31 34.58 -59.95 38.98
CA ALA A 31 35.41 -60.81 38.12
C ALA A 31 35.42 -60.34 36.66
N ARG A 32 36.61 -60.42 36.03
CA ARG A 32 36.88 -60.07 34.63
C ARG A 32 36.49 -61.22 33.70
N VAL A 33 35.86 -60.90 32.58
CA VAL A 33 36.03 -61.62 31.31
C VAL A 33 36.66 -60.64 30.32
N ARG A 34 37.82 -61.01 29.76
CA ARG A 34 38.50 -60.28 28.68
C ARG A 34 38.00 -60.82 27.34
N CYS A 35 37.58 -59.95 26.45
CA CYS A 35 37.73 -60.16 25.01
C CYS A 35 38.20 -58.87 24.32
N SER A 36 39.26 -59.06 23.53
CA SER A 36 39.83 -58.31 22.41
C SER A 36 39.55 -56.82 22.17
N ALA A 37 40.67 -56.09 22.13
CA ALA A 37 41.03 -54.94 21.31
C ALA A 37 40.00 -54.34 20.31
N GLY A 38 39.83 -53.02 20.45
CA GLY A 38 40.13 -52.13 19.34
C GLY A 38 38.97 -51.63 18.49
N GLU A 39 38.08 -50.82 19.06
CA GLU A 39 37.43 -49.74 18.31
C GLU A 39 37.40 -48.48 19.18
N SER A 40 38.21 -47.50 18.80
CA SER A 40 38.02 -46.12 19.26
C SER A 40 36.62 -45.70 18.83
N LYS A 41 35.71 -45.52 19.79
CA LYS A 41 34.45 -44.79 19.54
C LYS A 41 34.82 -43.49 18.82
N PRO A 42 34.16 -43.13 17.71
CA PRO A 42 34.40 -41.84 17.09
C PRO A 42 34.11 -40.79 18.16
N GLN A 43 35.10 -39.94 18.45
CA GLN A 43 34.85 -38.68 19.13
C GLN A 43 33.77 -37.98 18.31
N THR A 44 32.55 -37.95 18.81
CA THR A 44 31.53 -37.05 18.31
C THR A 44 32.16 -35.66 18.33
N LYS A 45 32.40 -35.07 17.14
CA LYS A 45 32.70 -33.65 17.03
C LYS A 45 31.65 -32.95 17.89
N ARG A 46 32.07 -32.19 18.91
CA ARG A 46 31.13 -31.35 19.67
C ARG A 46 30.41 -30.48 18.64
N SER A 47 29.08 -30.57 18.61
CA SER A 47 28.26 -29.61 17.86
C SER A 47 28.66 -28.20 18.29
N TYR A 48 28.71 -27.26 17.35
CA TYR A 48 28.96 -25.85 17.66
C TYR A 48 27.90 -25.37 18.69
N PRO A 49 28.30 -24.92 19.91
CA PRO A 49 27.35 -24.66 20.99
C PRO A 49 26.76 -23.26 20.86
N PHE A 50 25.93 -23.05 19.83
CA PHE A 50 25.28 -21.76 19.54
C PHE A 50 24.38 -21.31 20.70
N ASP A 51 23.74 -22.25 21.40
CA ASP A 51 22.89 -22.04 22.56
C ASP A 51 23.64 -21.41 23.76
N GLU A 52 24.95 -21.66 23.88
CA GLU A 52 25.81 -21.01 24.86
C GLU A 52 26.44 -19.70 24.34
N ILE A 53 26.81 -19.66 23.05
CA ILE A 53 27.60 -18.57 22.45
C ILE A 53 26.74 -17.36 22.10
N GLU A 54 25.61 -17.56 21.43
CA GLU A 54 24.78 -16.46 20.92
C GLU A 54 24.20 -15.62 22.07
N PRO A 55 23.57 -16.19 23.12
CA PRO A 55 23.04 -15.40 24.24
C PRO A 55 24.12 -14.64 24.99
N LYS A 56 25.34 -15.22 25.11
CA LYS A 56 26.48 -14.56 25.74
C LYS A 56 26.85 -13.27 25.00
N TRP A 57 26.97 -13.31 23.68
CA TRP A 57 27.36 -12.13 22.89
C TRP A 57 26.23 -11.12 22.75
N GLN A 58 24.99 -11.58 22.57
CA GLN A 58 23.81 -10.71 22.56
C GLN A 58 23.71 -9.91 23.87
N LYS A 59 23.87 -10.57 25.02
CA LYS A 59 23.92 -9.91 26.33
C LYS A 59 25.09 -8.94 26.44
N TYR A 60 26.28 -9.33 26.00
CA TYR A 60 27.45 -8.43 26.01
C TYR A 60 27.19 -7.16 25.19
N TRP A 61 26.64 -7.29 23.97
CA TRP A 61 26.39 -6.14 23.11
C TRP A 61 25.34 -5.19 23.67
N GLU A 62 24.28 -5.73 24.26
CA GLU A 62 23.23 -4.97 24.94
C GLU A 62 23.79 -4.21 26.15
N GLU A 63 24.46 -4.90 27.08
CA GLU A 63 25.00 -4.31 28.32
C GLU A 63 26.06 -3.24 28.04
N LYS A 64 26.88 -3.44 27.00
CA LYS A 64 27.93 -2.49 26.60
C LYS A 64 27.41 -1.43 25.63
N LYS A 65 26.15 -1.47 25.22
CA LYS A 65 25.58 -0.60 24.18
C LYS A 65 26.48 -0.54 22.93
N THR A 66 26.99 -1.70 22.51
CA THR A 66 28.05 -1.81 21.48
C THR A 66 27.66 -1.15 20.16
N PHE A 67 26.38 -1.13 19.85
CA PHE A 67 25.83 -0.65 18.59
C PHE A 67 25.21 0.75 18.67
N ARG A 68 25.36 1.43 19.81
CA ARG A 68 24.82 2.77 20.04
C ARG A 68 25.35 3.75 18.99
N THR A 69 24.43 4.51 18.42
CA THR A 69 24.73 5.63 17.53
C THR A 69 25.33 6.77 18.36
N PRO A 70 26.40 7.45 17.89
CA PRO A 70 26.91 8.64 18.55
C PRO A 70 25.80 9.68 18.79
N GLU A 71 25.76 10.24 20.00
CA GLU A 71 24.74 11.24 20.36
C GLU A 71 25.04 12.60 19.74
N GLU A 72 26.30 13.01 19.82
CA GLU A 72 26.80 14.24 19.25
C GLU A 72 27.20 14.05 17.78
N VAL A 73 27.06 15.14 17.02
CA VAL A 73 27.53 15.20 15.64
C VAL A 73 29.06 15.16 15.63
N ASP A 74 29.61 14.00 15.28
CA ASP A 74 31.04 13.78 15.12
C ASP A 74 31.42 13.72 13.63
N THR A 75 31.96 14.83 13.13
CA THR A 75 32.41 14.96 11.74
C THR A 75 33.83 14.42 11.49
N SER A 76 34.51 13.90 12.52
CA SER A 76 35.84 13.27 12.36
C SER A 76 35.77 11.92 11.64
N LYS A 77 34.59 11.30 11.60
CA LYS A 77 34.31 10.04 10.93
C LYS A 77 33.19 10.20 9.91
N PRO A 78 33.21 9.43 8.82
CA PRO A 78 32.10 9.40 7.87
C PRO A 78 30.85 8.79 8.52
N LYS A 79 29.68 9.37 8.24
CA LYS A 79 28.39 8.85 8.68
C LYS A 79 27.89 7.73 7.75
N PHE A 80 27.04 6.87 8.28
CA PHE A 80 26.27 5.90 7.50
C PHE A 80 24.92 5.66 8.19
N TYR A 81 23.86 6.16 7.59
CA TYR A 81 22.49 5.92 7.99
C TYR A 81 21.86 4.85 7.11
N ILE A 82 21.66 3.67 7.69
CA ILE A 82 20.97 2.55 7.05
C ILE A 82 19.69 2.24 7.81
N LEU A 83 18.63 1.98 7.07
CA LEU A 83 17.29 1.90 7.62
C LEU A 83 16.49 0.77 6.99
N ASP A 84 15.84 0.00 7.84
CA ASP A 84 14.82 -0.96 7.48
C ASP A 84 13.44 -0.30 7.46
N MET A 85 12.56 -0.78 6.57
CA MET A 85 11.12 -0.64 6.78
C MET A 85 10.74 -1.29 8.12
N PHE A 86 10.48 -0.45 9.12
CA PHE A 86 10.07 -0.91 10.45
C PHE A 86 8.74 -1.70 10.42
N PRO A 87 8.59 -2.74 11.25
CA PRO A 87 7.47 -3.68 11.10
C PRO A 87 6.16 -3.16 11.70
N TYR A 88 5.07 -3.72 11.17
CA TYR A 88 3.75 -3.66 11.80
C TYR A 88 3.67 -4.68 12.95
N PRO A 89 3.48 -4.28 14.22
CA PRO A 89 3.36 -5.18 15.36
C PRO A 89 1.93 -5.74 15.45
N SER A 90 1.42 -6.31 14.35
CA SER A 90 0.01 -6.63 14.16
C SER A 90 -0.35 -8.11 14.27
N GLY A 91 0.61 -8.98 14.60
CA GLY A 91 0.27 -10.36 14.95
C GLY A 91 1.26 -10.97 15.92
N ALA A 92 1.17 -12.30 16.14
CA ALA A 92 1.89 -13.03 17.20
C ALA A 92 3.45 -13.09 17.10
N GLY A 93 4.08 -12.26 16.27
CA GLY A 93 5.52 -12.27 16.03
C GLY A 93 5.89 -12.23 14.55
N LEU A 94 7.21 -12.23 14.33
CA LEU A 94 7.89 -12.36 13.05
C LEU A 94 7.64 -13.74 12.42
N HIS A 95 7.88 -13.79 11.12
CA HIS A 95 8.12 -15.00 10.34
C HIS A 95 9.48 -14.88 9.66
N VAL A 96 10.09 -15.98 9.22
CA VAL A 96 11.43 -15.99 8.58
C VAL A 96 11.57 -15.12 7.34
N GLY A 97 10.48 -14.68 6.70
CA GLY A 97 10.56 -13.63 5.68
C GLY A 97 10.91 -12.21 6.16
N HIS A 98 10.67 -11.86 7.44
CA HIS A 98 11.00 -10.52 7.96
C HIS A 98 12.51 -10.33 8.13
N PRO A 99 13.26 -11.28 8.75
CA PRO A 99 14.68 -11.11 8.98
C PRO A 99 15.52 -10.96 7.72
N LEU A 100 15.10 -11.45 6.53
CA LEU A 100 15.89 -11.33 5.30
C LEU A 100 16.42 -9.91 5.02
N GLY A 101 15.56 -8.90 5.09
CA GLY A 101 15.96 -7.50 4.91
C GLY A 101 16.82 -6.99 6.06
N TYR A 102 16.44 -7.35 7.29
CA TYR A 102 17.09 -6.95 8.55
C TYR A 102 18.50 -7.56 8.69
N THR A 103 18.71 -8.76 8.16
CA THR A 103 20.01 -9.43 8.07
C THR A 103 20.92 -8.68 7.12
N ALA A 104 20.42 -8.22 5.97
CA ALA A 104 21.20 -7.45 5.01
C ALA A 104 21.64 -6.09 5.57
N THR A 105 20.75 -5.35 6.24
CA THR A 105 21.09 -4.08 6.90
C THR A 105 22.05 -4.29 8.07
N ASP A 106 21.89 -5.37 8.85
CA ASP A 106 22.82 -5.71 9.92
C ASP A 106 24.25 -5.99 9.42
N ILE A 107 24.38 -6.76 8.34
CA ILE A 107 25.68 -7.07 7.71
C ILE A 107 26.38 -5.77 7.30
N LEU A 108 25.68 -4.89 6.59
CA LEU A 108 26.23 -3.61 6.13
C LEU A 108 26.55 -2.68 7.30
N SER A 109 25.70 -2.63 8.33
CA SER A 109 25.92 -1.85 9.55
C SER A 109 27.19 -2.28 10.26
N ARG A 110 27.37 -3.59 10.49
CA ARG A 110 28.58 -4.15 11.13
C ARG A 110 29.82 -3.88 10.29
N TYR A 111 29.74 -4.12 8.98
CA TYR A 111 30.83 -3.83 8.05
C TYR A 111 31.27 -2.35 8.11
N LYS A 112 30.31 -1.42 8.09
CA LYS A 112 30.59 0.03 8.15
C LYS A 112 31.17 0.45 9.49
N ARG A 113 30.65 -0.06 10.62
CA ARG A 113 31.26 0.16 11.95
C ARG A 113 32.72 -0.32 11.97
N MET A 114 33.01 -1.51 11.44
CA MET A 114 34.38 -2.05 11.36
C MET A 114 35.31 -1.23 10.45
N LYS A 115 34.74 -0.51 9.46
CA LYS A 115 35.46 0.45 8.62
C LYS A 115 35.65 1.83 9.26
N GLY A 116 35.21 2.02 10.50
CA GLY A 116 35.36 3.27 11.25
C GLY A 116 34.28 4.33 11.00
N PHE A 117 33.14 3.95 10.41
CA PHE A 117 32.00 4.86 10.22
C PHE A 117 31.22 5.06 11.52
N ASN A 118 30.62 6.24 11.65
CA ASN A 118 29.51 6.46 12.58
C ASN A 118 28.23 5.90 11.96
N VAL A 119 27.64 4.88 12.58
CA VAL A 119 26.48 4.16 12.02
C VAL A 119 25.23 4.46 12.82
N LEU A 120 24.19 4.95 12.14
CA LEU A 120 22.82 4.99 12.63
C LEU A 120 22.07 3.81 12.03
N HIS A 121 21.73 2.84 12.87
CA HIS A 121 20.95 1.64 12.51
C HIS A 121 19.83 1.47 13.54
N PRO A 122 18.69 2.13 13.35
CA PRO A 122 17.61 2.17 14.33
C PRO A 122 16.53 1.12 14.02
N MET A 123 15.62 0.91 14.98
CA MET A 123 14.40 0.12 14.79
C MET A 123 13.25 0.74 15.57
N GLY A 124 12.01 0.53 15.12
CA GLY A 124 10.81 1.02 15.77
C GLY A 124 9.57 0.26 15.32
N TRP A 125 8.39 0.82 15.56
CA TRP A 125 7.12 0.11 15.34
C TRP A 125 6.06 1.01 14.71
N ASP A 126 5.55 0.59 13.55
CA ASP A 126 4.36 1.21 12.96
C ASP A 126 3.09 0.56 13.53
N ALA A 127 2.64 1.12 14.65
CA ALA A 127 1.80 0.45 15.63
C ALA A 127 0.32 0.87 15.63
N PHE A 128 -0.03 1.95 14.93
CA PHE A 128 -1.44 2.30 14.66
C PHE A 128 -2.02 1.46 13.52
N GLY A 129 -3.33 1.55 13.29
CA GLY A 129 -3.96 1.01 12.10
C GLY A 129 -4.94 -0.14 12.31
N LEU A 130 -5.60 -0.51 11.21
CA LEU A 130 -6.66 -1.52 11.14
C LEU A 130 -6.22 -2.91 11.64
N PRO A 131 -4.96 -3.36 11.40
CA PRO A 131 -4.46 -4.63 11.93
C PRO A 131 -4.68 -4.86 13.43
N ALA A 132 -4.17 -3.95 14.25
CA ALA A 132 -4.28 -4.02 15.70
C ALA A 132 -5.72 -3.83 16.19
N GLU A 133 -6.49 -2.95 15.53
CA GLU A 133 -7.88 -2.66 15.88
C GLU A 133 -8.82 -3.87 15.67
N GLN A 134 -8.75 -4.54 14.52
CA GLN A 134 -9.59 -5.72 14.27
C GLN A 134 -9.29 -6.86 15.24
N TYR A 135 -8.02 -7.11 15.51
CA TYR A 135 -7.62 -8.13 16.49
C TYR A 135 -8.14 -7.77 17.89
N ALA A 136 -8.10 -6.49 18.26
CA ALA A 136 -8.65 -5.99 19.51
C ALA A 136 -10.18 -6.22 19.59
N ILE A 137 -10.91 -5.99 18.49
CA ILE A 137 -12.37 -6.22 18.41
C ILE A 137 -12.68 -7.72 18.54
N GLU A 138 -11.97 -8.58 17.81
CA GLU A 138 -12.18 -10.03 17.80
C GLU A 138 -11.89 -10.68 19.17
N THR A 139 -10.89 -10.16 19.89
CA THR A 139 -10.45 -10.72 21.18
C THR A 139 -11.03 -10.02 22.40
N GLY A 140 -11.72 -8.88 22.21
CA GLY A 140 -12.21 -8.04 23.30
C GLY A 140 -11.11 -7.39 24.14
N THR A 141 -9.87 -7.31 23.64
CA THR A 141 -8.73 -6.71 24.35
C THR A 141 -8.41 -5.33 23.79
N HIS A 142 -8.25 -4.32 24.63
CA HIS A 142 -7.96 -2.95 24.17
C HIS A 142 -6.71 -2.90 23.27
N PRO A 143 -6.73 -2.19 22.12
CA PRO A 143 -5.66 -2.24 21.11
C PRO A 143 -4.30 -1.77 21.63
N LYS A 144 -4.26 -0.83 22.59
CA LYS A 144 -3.03 -0.43 23.30
C LYS A 144 -2.31 -1.62 23.94
N VAL A 145 -3.06 -2.52 24.58
CA VAL A 145 -2.49 -3.66 25.34
C VAL A 145 -1.89 -4.67 24.37
N THR A 146 -2.64 -5.06 23.34
CA THR A 146 -2.19 -6.02 22.33
C THR A 146 -1.00 -5.47 21.54
N THR A 147 -1.02 -4.18 21.21
CA THR A 147 0.09 -3.49 20.53
C THR A 147 1.37 -3.55 21.37
N LEU A 148 1.32 -3.22 22.66
CA LEU A 148 2.49 -3.27 23.54
C LEU A 148 3.04 -4.71 23.72
N GLN A 149 2.15 -5.70 23.80
CA GLN A 149 2.54 -7.11 23.86
C GLN A 149 3.24 -7.54 22.57
N ASN A 150 2.68 -7.18 21.40
CA ASN A 150 3.28 -7.50 20.10
C ASN A 150 4.62 -6.77 19.90
N ILE A 151 4.73 -5.50 20.28
CA ILE A 151 6.01 -4.77 20.26
C ILE A 151 7.05 -5.52 21.10
N SER A 152 6.72 -5.90 22.34
CA SER A 152 7.63 -6.65 23.20
C SER A 152 8.04 -7.99 22.58
N ARG A 153 7.11 -8.67 21.90
CA ARG A 153 7.36 -9.94 21.20
C ARG A 153 8.30 -9.75 20.02
N PHE A 154 8.04 -8.78 19.14
CA PHE A 154 8.91 -8.52 18.00
C PHE A 154 10.30 -8.09 18.46
N ARG A 155 10.38 -7.22 19.49
CA ARG A 155 11.65 -6.80 20.09
C ARG A 155 12.47 -8.00 20.58
N SER A 156 11.84 -8.96 21.28
CA SER A 156 12.56 -10.14 21.77
C SER A 156 13.09 -11.02 20.64
N GLN A 157 12.33 -11.19 19.56
CA GLN A 157 12.78 -11.95 18.38
C GLN A 157 13.92 -11.25 17.62
N LEU A 158 13.82 -9.93 17.41
CA LEU A 158 14.90 -9.18 16.76
C LEU A 158 16.19 -9.21 17.60
N LYS A 159 16.08 -9.20 18.93
CA LYS A 159 17.24 -9.35 19.82
C LYS A 159 17.81 -10.77 19.80
N SER A 160 16.98 -11.82 19.74
CA SER A 160 17.46 -13.21 19.64
C SER A 160 18.15 -13.50 18.31
N LEU A 161 17.83 -12.76 17.25
CA LEU A 161 18.54 -12.81 15.95
C LEU A 161 19.89 -12.06 15.97
N GLY A 162 20.21 -11.36 17.06
CA GLY A 162 21.50 -10.69 17.23
C GLY A 162 21.71 -9.49 16.29
N PHE A 163 20.66 -8.81 15.88
CA PHE A 163 20.77 -7.60 15.05
C PHE A 163 21.36 -6.42 15.82
N SER A 164 22.14 -5.61 15.12
CA SER A 164 22.95 -4.51 15.67
C SER A 164 22.22 -3.17 15.69
N TYR A 165 20.98 -3.19 16.15
CA TYR A 165 20.14 -2.01 16.31
C TYR A 165 20.56 -1.15 17.51
N ASP A 166 20.33 0.15 17.38
CA ASP A 166 20.39 1.10 18.50
C ASP A 166 19.03 1.19 19.21
N TRP A 167 18.80 0.32 20.19
CA TRP A 167 17.56 0.26 20.96
C TRP A 167 17.30 1.52 21.83
N ASP A 168 18.30 2.38 22.07
CA ASP A 168 18.08 3.66 22.75
C ASP A 168 17.30 4.67 21.89
N ARG A 169 17.17 4.37 20.58
CA ARG A 169 16.44 5.17 19.58
C ARG A 169 15.13 4.52 19.12
N GLU A 170 14.66 3.53 19.86
CA GLU A 170 13.38 2.89 19.61
C GLU A 170 12.22 3.89 19.68
N ILE A 171 11.28 3.80 18.74
CA ILE A 171 10.07 4.63 18.67
C ILE A 171 8.85 3.75 18.37
N SER A 172 7.68 4.19 18.80
CA SER A 172 6.39 3.65 18.35
C SER A 172 5.50 4.76 17.82
N THR A 173 4.82 4.54 16.69
CA THR A 173 3.89 5.53 16.14
C THR A 173 2.69 5.81 17.06
N THR A 174 2.42 4.93 18.03
CA THR A 174 1.35 5.08 19.03
C THR A 174 1.72 5.90 20.26
N GLU A 175 2.98 6.32 20.40
CA GLU A 175 3.43 7.15 21.51
C GLU A 175 3.02 8.62 21.31
N PRO A 176 2.40 9.29 22.32
CA PRO A 176 2.04 10.70 22.22
C PRO A 176 3.20 11.61 21.85
N GLU A 177 4.40 11.33 22.35
CA GLU A 177 5.63 12.06 22.05
C GLU A 177 6.04 11.94 20.58
N TYR A 178 5.63 10.85 19.90
CA TYR A 178 5.80 10.65 18.47
C TYR A 178 4.70 11.34 17.68
N TYR A 179 3.43 10.97 17.88
CA TYR A 179 2.34 11.47 17.03
C TYR A 179 1.98 12.94 17.28
N LYS A 180 2.46 13.57 18.37
CA LYS A 180 2.50 15.04 18.51
C LYS A 180 3.05 15.68 17.24
N TRP A 181 4.12 15.11 16.70
CA TRP A 181 4.79 15.63 15.53
C TRP A 181 4.07 15.25 14.23
N THR A 182 3.42 14.09 14.16
CA THR A 182 2.50 13.78 13.05
C THR A 182 1.36 14.81 12.97
N GLN A 183 0.77 15.15 14.12
CA GLN A 183 -0.24 16.22 14.23
C GLN A 183 0.32 17.58 13.83
N TRP A 184 1.53 17.91 14.27
CA TRP A 184 2.21 19.14 13.87
C TRP A 184 2.43 19.22 12.35
N ILE A 185 2.86 18.14 11.69
CA ILE A 185 3.02 18.07 10.24
C ILE A 185 1.67 18.29 9.54
N PHE A 186 0.59 17.67 10.04
CA PHE A 186 -0.75 17.90 9.52
C PHE A 186 -1.16 19.37 9.60
N LEU A 187 -0.87 20.06 10.70
CA LEU A 187 -1.12 21.50 10.80
C LEU A 187 -0.32 22.29 9.77
N GLN A 188 0.92 21.91 9.46
CA GLN A 188 1.69 22.57 8.39
C GLN A 188 1.10 22.31 7.00
N LEU A 189 0.60 21.10 6.73
CA LEU A 189 -0.13 20.77 5.50
C LEU A 189 -1.40 21.64 5.38
N LEU A 190 -2.17 21.77 6.47
CA LEU A 190 -3.39 22.59 6.51
C LEU A 190 -3.09 24.07 6.27
N LYS A 191 -2.09 24.65 6.96
CA LYS A 191 -1.66 26.05 6.78
C LYS A 191 -1.25 26.39 5.35
N ARG A 192 -0.81 25.39 4.58
CA ARG A 192 -0.40 25.53 3.18
C ARG A 192 -1.51 25.21 2.17
N GLY A 193 -2.73 24.92 2.62
CA GLY A 193 -3.84 24.51 1.75
C GLY A 193 -3.66 23.11 1.12
N LEU A 194 -2.78 22.30 1.70
CA LEU A 194 -2.48 20.93 1.26
C LEU A 194 -3.32 19.88 2.00
N ALA A 195 -3.96 20.24 3.12
CA ALA A 195 -5.00 19.43 3.74
C ALA A 195 -6.33 20.18 3.62
N TYR A 196 -7.39 19.50 3.17
CA TYR A 196 -8.71 20.09 3.00
C TYR A 196 -9.82 19.04 3.18
N GLN A 197 -11.04 19.49 3.45
CA GLN A 197 -12.22 18.63 3.44
C GLN A 197 -12.96 18.71 2.11
N ALA A 198 -13.42 17.56 1.63
CA ALA A 198 -14.31 17.47 0.48
C ALA A 198 -15.31 16.34 0.66
N GLU A 199 -16.51 16.51 0.09
CA GLU A 199 -17.43 15.41 -0.11
C GLU A 199 -16.97 14.62 -1.33
N VAL A 200 -16.51 13.40 -1.08
CA VAL A 200 -15.97 12.52 -2.12
C VAL A 200 -16.66 11.17 -2.06
N PRO A 201 -16.87 10.49 -3.19
CA PRO A 201 -17.24 9.09 -3.18
C PRO A 201 -16.07 8.29 -2.60
N VAL A 202 -16.30 7.62 -1.47
CA VAL A 202 -15.29 6.83 -0.76
C VAL A 202 -15.52 5.34 -0.97
N ASN A 203 -14.44 4.56 -0.85
CA ASN A 203 -14.52 3.11 -0.74
C ASN A 203 -14.91 2.76 0.69
N TRP A 204 -16.18 2.40 0.91
CA TRP A 204 -16.71 2.03 2.22
C TRP A 204 -16.78 0.52 2.33
N CYS A 205 -16.22 -0.05 3.40
CA CYS A 205 -16.39 -1.47 3.70
C CYS A 205 -17.39 -1.63 4.86
N PRO A 206 -18.64 -2.10 4.62
CA PRO A 206 -19.64 -2.24 5.68
C PRO A 206 -19.23 -3.22 6.78
N ALA A 207 -18.56 -4.32 6.41
CA ALA A 207 -18.10 -5.34 7.36
C ALA A 207 -17.04 -4.80 8.32
N LEU A 208 -16.18 -3.89 7.84
CA LEU A 208 -15.13 -3.27 8.66
C LEU A 208 -15.58 -1.96 9.29
N GLY A 209 -16.68 -1.39 8.81
CA GLY A 209 -17.22 -0.11 9.28
C GLY A 209 -16.27 1.07 9.09
N THR A 210 -15.46 1.06 8.04
CA THR A 210 -14.47 2.11 7.78
C THR A 210 -14.26 2.38 6.30
N VAL A 211 -13.74 3.58 6.00
CA VAL A 211 -13.27 3.92 4.66
C VAL A 211 -11.89 3.32 4.40
N LEU A 212 -11.73 2.86 3.17
CA LEU A 212 -10.50 2.33 2.60
C LEU A 212 -9.95 3.32 1.57
N ALA A 213 -8.63 3.49 1.51
CA ALA A 213 -8.01 4.14 0.35
C ALA A 213 -8.15 3.27 -0.91
N ASN A 214 -7.86 3.84 -2.08
CA ASN A 214 -7.91 3.10 -3.33
C ASN A 214 -6.99 1.87 -3.32
N GLU A 215 -5.87 1.96 -2.62
CA GLU A 215 -4.89 0.88 -2.53
C GLU A 215 -5.25 -0.19 -1.48
N GLU A 216 -6.25 0.07 -0.62
CA GLU A 216 -6.79 -0.89 0.35
C GLU A 216 -7.94 -1.74 -0.25
N VAL A 217 -8.27 -1.55 -1.54
CA VAL A 217 -9.29 -2.28 -2.30
C VAL A 217 -8.63 -3.07 -3.43
N VAL A 218 -8.80 -4.39 -3.40
CA VAL A 218 -8.26 -5.31 -4.41
C VAL A 218 -9.44 -6.02 -5.06
N ASP A 219 -9.58 -5.90 -6.38
CA ASP A 219 -10.67 -6.55 -7.14
C ASP A 219 -12.08 -6.29 -6.57
N GLY A 220 -12.32 -5.08 -6.08
CA GLY A 220 -13.63 -4.67 -5.53
C GLY A 220 -13.92 -5.15 -4.10
N VAL A 221 -12.98 -5.86 -3.46
CA VAL A 221 -13.06 -6.27 -2.06
C VAL A 221 -11.97 -5.62 -1.22
N SER A 222 -12.14 -5.59 0.10
CA SER A 222 -11.13 -5.09 1.02
C SER A 222 -9.88 -6.00 0.99
N GLU A 223 -8.69 -5.41 0.89
CA GLU A 223 -7.41 -6.13 0.96
C GLU A 223 -7.36 -7.05 2.18
N ARG A 224 -7.90 -6.55 3.29
CA ARG A 224 -8.08 -7.32 4.52
C ARG A 224 -9.48 -7.89 4.64
N GLY A 225 -9.56 -9.22 4.73
CA GLY A 225 -10.81 -9.96 4.96
C GLY A 225 -11.64 -10.24 3.72
N GLY A 226 -11.33 -9.64 2.56
CA GLY A 226 -12.02 -9.93 1.30
C GLY A 226 -13.51 -9.54 1.31
N TYR A 227 -13.88 -8.49 2.04
CA TYR A 227 -15.26 -8.06 2.16
C TYR A 227 -15.65 -7.13 1.00
N PRO A 228 -16.89 -7.21 0.49
CA PRO A 228 -17.37 -6.29 -0.55
C PRO A 228 -17.22 -4.82 -0.14
N VAL A 229 -16.73 -4.01 -1.08
CA VAL A 229 -16.57 -2.57 -0.90
C VAL A 229 -17.63 -1.85 -1.74
N ILE A 230 -18.30 -0.88 -1.14
CA ILE A 230 -19.32 -0.06 -1.81
C ILE A 230 -18.86 1.39 -1.90
N ARG A 231 -19.42 2.13 -2.86
CA ARG A 231 -19.18 3.57 -3.00
C ARG A 231 -20.22 4.35 -2.20
N LYS A 232 -19.76 5.25 -1.34
CA LYS A 232 -20.63 6.12 -0.54
C LYS A 232 -20.12 7.57 -0.59
N PRO A 233 -20.95 8.58 -0.86
CA PRO A 233 -20.55 9.98 -0.67
C PRO A 233 -20.29 10.24 0.82
N MET A 234 -19.10 10.71 1.17
CA MET A 234 -18.75 11.07 2.55
C MET A 234 -17.80 12.26 2.57
N ARG A 235 -17.99 13.15 3.55
CA ARG A 235 -17.02 14.22 3.84
C ARG A 235 -15.75 13.60 4.44
N GLN A 236 -14.61 13.81 3.78
CA GLN A 236 -13.31 13.27 4.20
C GLN A 236 -12.24 14.35 4.21
N TRP A 237 -11.20 14.11 5.03
CA TRP A 237 -9.92 14.81 4.88
C TRP A 237 -9.14 14.23 3.69
N MET A 238 -8.68 15.14 2.83
CA MET A 238 -7.88 14.86 1.64
C MET A 238 -6.54 15.58 1.77
N LEU A 239 -5.45 14.94 1.30
CA LEU A 239 -4.16 15.61 1.13
C LEU A 239 -3.88 15.88 -0.36
N ARG A 240 -3.57 17.12 -0.70
CA ARG A 240 -3.30 17.62 -2.05
C ARG A 240 -1.91 17.21 -2.57
N ILE A 241 -1.65 15.91 -2.61
CA ILE A 241 -0.39 15.36 -3.14
C ILE A 241 -0.19 15.69 -4.62
N THR A 242 -1.28 15.89 -5.38
CA THR A 242 -1.21 16.27 -6.80
C THR A 242 -0.51 17.61 -7.02
N ALA A 243 -0.51 18.51 -6.04
CA ALA A 243 0.25 19.76 -6.10
C ALA A 243 1.77 19.56 -6.15
N TYR A 244 2.25 18.34 -5.85
CA TYR A 244 3.66 17.94 -5.91
C TYR A 244 3.93 16.92 -7.02
N ALA A 245 2.96 16.60 -7.89
CA ALA A 245 3.08 15.52 -8.88
C ALA A 245 4.29 15.68 -9.82
N ASP A 246 4.51 16.89 -10.37
CA ASP A 246 5.69 17.18 -11.20
C ASP A 246 7.00 16.95 -10.44
N ARG A 247 7.13 17.51 -9.23
CA ARG A 247 8.33 17.33 -8.40
C ARG A 247 8.55 15.87 -7.98
N LEU A 248 7.46 15.14 -7.72
CA LEU A 248 7.51 13.71 -7.42
C LEU A 248 7.97 12.90 -8.63
N LEU A 249 7.76 13.36 -9.86
CA LEU A 249 8.30 12.73 -11.07
C LEU A 249 9.75 13.14 -11.32
N GLU A 250 10.02 14.45 -11.41
CA GLU A 250 11.32 15.00 -11.78
C GLU A 250 12.43 14.56 -10.82
N ASP A 251 12.15 14.57 -9.51
CA ASP A 251 13.18 14.24 -8.52
C ASP A 251 13.48 12.72 -8.43
N LEU A 252 12.68 11.82 -9.06
CA LEU A 252 12.96 10.36 -9.12
C LEU A 252 14.25 10.03 -9.89
N ASP A 253 14.59 10.85 -10.89
CA ASP A 253 15.72 10.57 -11.78
C ASP A 253 17.06 10.66 -11.02
N ASN A 254 17.10 11.39 -9.91
CA ASN A 254 18.28 11.58 -9.06
C ASN A 254 18.46 10.49 -7.99
N LEU A 255 17.56 9.51 -7.91
CA LEU A 255 17.55 8.48 -6.88
C LEU A 255 18.25 7.19 -7.36
N ASP A 256 19.01 6.54 -6.48
CA ASP A 256 19.57 5.20 -6.72
C ASP A 256 18.54 4.12 -6.33
N TRP A 257 17.43 4.11 -7.07
CA TRP A 257 16.32 3.17 -6.87
C TRP A 257 16.24 2.21 -8.07
N PRO A 258 15.72 0.99 -7.89
CA PRO A 258 15.52 0.08 -9.03
C PRO A 258 14.57 0.72 -10.05
N GLU A 259 14.90 0.60 -11.34
CA GLU A 259 14.14 1.26 -12.40
C GLU A 259 12.67 0.82 -12.44
N SER A 260 12.40 -0.46 -12.16
CA SER A 260 11.03 -0.98 -12.04
C SER A 260 10.20 -0.25 -10.98
N ILE A 261 10.80 0.17 -9.87
CA ILE A 261 10.13 0.94 -8.81
C ILE A 261 9.85 2.36 -9.28
N LYS A 262 10.83 2.99 -9.95
CA LYS A 262 10.64 4.32 -10.55
C LYS A 262 9.55 4.29 -11.60
N GLU A 263 9.54 3.31 -12.49
CA GLU A 263 8.50 3.10 -13.50
C GLU A 263 7.12 2.91 -12.88
N MET A 264 7.00 2.10 -11.82
CA MET A 264 5.74 1.99 -11.09
C MET A 264 5.26 3.35 -10.55
N GLN A 265 6.12 4.16 -9.95
CA GLN A 265 5.73 5.51 -9.52
C GLN A 265 5.40 6.43 -10.69
N ARG A 266 6.18 6.42 -11.79
CA ARG A 266 5.89 7.22 -13.00
C ARG A 266 4.53 6.85 -13.60
N ASN A 267 4.24 5.56 -13.72
CA ASN A 267 2.96 5.05 -14.23
C ASN A 267 1.80 5.36 -13.29
N TRP A 268 2.03 5.28 -11.99
CA TRP A 268 1.04 5.62 -10.96
C TRP A 268 0.70 7.11 -10.96
N ILE A 269 1.72 7.96 -11.02
CA ILE A 269 1.51 9.41 -11.12
C ILE A 269 0.84 9.73 -12.46
N GLY A 270 1.28 9.07 -13.53
CA GLY A 270 0.63 9.06 -14.84
C GLY A 270 0.43 10.45 -15.40
N ARG A 271 1.51 11.25 -15.45
CA ARG A 271 1.49 12.58 -16.04
C ARG A 271 1.24 12.48 -17.55
N SER A 272 0.29 13.27 -18.03
CA SER A 272 -0.03 13.41 -19.43
C SER A 272 -0.12 14.89 -19.79
N GLU A 273 0.37 15.24 -20.97
CA GLU A 273 0.19 16.57 -21.54
C GLU A 273 -0.83 16.50 -22.66
N GLY A 274 -1.72 17.48 -22.69
CA GLY A 274 -2.81 17.51 -23.65
C GLY A 274 -3.43 18.89 -23.76
N ALA A 275 -4.70 18.90 -24.14
CA ALA A 275 -5.51 20.10 -24.23
C ALA A 275 -6.82 19.91 -23.46
N GLU A 276 -7.24 20.98 -22.79
CA GLU A 276 -8.65 21.18 -22.43
C GLU A 276 -9.31 21.90 -23.60
N ILE A 277 -10.40 21.34 -24.13
CA ILE A 277 -11.15 21.86 -25.27
C ILE A 277 -12.58 22.16 -24.82
N GLU A 278 -13.07 23.36 -25.11
CA GLU A 278 -14.44 23.77 -24.83
C GLU A 278 -15.35 23.49 -26.04
N PHE A 279 -16.38 22.68 -25.83
CA PHE A 279 -17.44 22.43 -26.80
C PHE A 279 -18.70 23.19 -26.37
N VAL A 280 -19.27 23.98 -27.28
CA VAL A 280 -20.51 24.73 -27.02
C VAL A 280 -21.71 23.81 -27.21
N VAL A 281 -22.57 23.71 -26.20
CA VAL A 281 -23.78 22.89 -26.24
C VAL A 281 -24.82 23.57 -27.13
N VAL A 282 -25.42 22.80 -28.03
CA VAL A 282 -26.38 23.27 -29.03
C VAL A 282 -27.61 22.36 -29.08
N ASP A 283 -28.72 22.87 -29.61
CA ASP A 283 -29.87 22.04 -29.97
C ASP A 283 -29.62 21.26 -31.28
N MET A 284 -30.61 20.45 -31.71
CA MET A 284 -30.55 19.69 -32.96
C MET A 284 -30.46 20.55 -34.23
N HIS A 285 -30.71 21.86 -34.12
CA HIS A 285 -30.63 22.83 -35.21
C HIS A 285 -29.34 23.68 -35.15
N GLY A 286 -28.47 23.44 -34.16
CA GLY A 286 -27.21 24.14 -33.99
C GLY A 286 -27.31 25.47 -33.22
N HIS A 287 -28.42 25.77 -32.55
CA HIS A 287 -28.54 26.98 -31.72
C HIS A 287 -27.92 26.78 -30.34
N GLU A 288 -27.06 27.71 -29.94
CA GLU A 288 -26.35 27.67 -28.66
C GLU A 288 -27.31 27.72 -27.46
N GLN A 289 -27.05 26.84 -26.48
CA GLN A 289 -27.83 26.74 -25.24
C GLN A 289 -27.17 27.45 -24.05
N GLY A 290 -26.09 28.21 -24.29
CA GLY A 290 -25.36 28.95 -23.25
C GLY A 290 -24.52 28.07 -22.31
N VAL A 291 -24.49 26.76 -22.51
CA VAL A 291 -23.68 25.80 -21.74
C VAL A 291 -22.40 25.46 -22.53
N LYS A 292 -21.27 25.43 -21.84
CA LYS A 292 -19.99 24.96 -22.39
C LYS A 292 -19.55 23.70 -21.67
N LEU A 293 -19.19 22.68 -22.44
CA LEU A 293 -18.67 21.42 -21.93
C LEU A 293 -17.17 21.34 -22.21
N SER A 294 -16.36 21.36 -21.15
CA SER A 294 -14.91 21.20 -21.25
C SER A 294 -14.53 19.72 -21.27
N VAL A 295 -13.71 19.31 -22.23
CA VAL A 295 -13.17 17.94 -22.33
C VAL A 295 -11.65 17.98 -22.26
N TYR A 296 -11.04 16.93 -21.70
CA TYR A 296 -9.59 16.76 -21.72
C TYR A 296 -9.19 15.67 -22.74
N THR A 297 -8.14 15.94 -23.52
CA THR A 297 -7.57 14.97 -24.45
C THR A 297 -6.05 15.06 -24.50
N THR A 298 -5.38 13.91 -24.57
CA THR A 298 -3.94 13.80 -24.85
C THR A 298 -3.64 13.77 -26.35
N ARG A 299 -4.68 13.70 -27.19
CA ARG A 299 -4.61 13.68 -28.65
C ARG A 299 -5.36 14.87 -29.26
N PRO A 300 -4.96 16.12 -28.95
CA PRO A 300 -5.61 17.28 -29.55
C PRO A 300 -5.45 17.29 -31.07
N ASP A 301 -4.42 16.62 -31.62
CA ASP A 301 -4.24 16.42 -33.06
C ASP A 301 -5.48 15.82 -33.74
N THR A 302 -6.24 14.98 -33.04
CA THR A 302 -7.35 14.24 -33.63
C THR A 302 -8.72 14.91 -33.49
N VAL A 303 -8.79 16.16 -33.01
CA VAL A 303 -10.06 16.89 -32.75
C VAL A 303 -11.01 16.95 -33.97
N PHE A 304 -10.48 16.95 -35.19
CA PHE A 304 -11.28 16.92 -36.43
C PHE A 304 -12.07 15.61 -36.61
N GLY A 305 -11.60 14.52 -36.00
CA GLY A 305 -12.24 13.21 -36.02
C GLY A 305 -13.20 12.99 -34.84
N ALA A 306 -13.40 13.98 -33.97
CA ALA A 306 -14.33 13.87 -32.86
C ALA A 306 -15.78 13.93 -33.37
N THR A 307 -16.47 12.79 -33.31
CA THR A 307 -17.82 12.60 -33.87
C THR A 307 -18.91 12.53 -32.81
N TYR A 308 -18.57 12.44 -31.53
CA TYR A 308 -19.48 12.56 -30.40
C TYR A 308 -18.70 12.93 -29.13
N LEU A 309 -19.43 13.41 -28.12
CA LEU A 309 -18.89 13.64 -26.78
C LEU A 309 -19.44 12.62 -25.81
N VAL A 310 -18.68 12.32 -24.77
CA VAL A 310 -19.12 11.44 -23.69
C VAL A 310 -18.88 12.10 -22.35
N VAL A 311 -19.91 12.12 -21.52
CA VAL A 311 -19.86 12.61 -20.14
C VAL A 311 -20.05 11.46 -19.15
N ALA A 312 -19.35 11.54 -18.02
CA ALA A 312 -19.56 10.58 -16.94
C ALA A 312 -20.99 10.68 -16.37
N PRO A 313 -21.58 9.59 -15.88
CA PRO A 313 -22.88 9.60 -15.19
C PRO A 313 -22.92 10.53 -13.98
N GLU A 314 -21.78 10.77 -13.35
CA GLU A 314 -21.62 11.66 -12.19
C GLU A 314 -21.25 13.11 -12.55
N HIS A 315 -21.19 13.46 -13.84
CA HIS A 315 -20.72 14.76 -14.28
C HIS A 315 -21.64 15.90 -13.80
N PHE A 316 -21.06 16.95 -13.22
CA PHE A 316 -21.82 18.03 -12.57
C PHE A 316 -22.72 18.83 -13.53
N LEU A 317 -22.34 18.94 -14.81
CA LEU A 317 -23.19 19.58 -15.83
C LEU A 317 -24.27 18.65 -16.40
N LEU A 318 -24.27 17.35 -16.06
CA LEU A 318 -25.20 16.39 -16.66
C LEU A 318 -26.68 16.83 -16.60
N PRO A 319 -27.20 17.40 -15.49
CA PRO A 319 -28.58 17.91 -15.46
C PRO A 319 -28.89 18.98 -16.52
N SER A 320 -27.90 19.75 -16.95
CA SER A 320 -28.02 20.78 -18.00
C SER A 320 -27.76 20.26 -19.42
N LEU A 321 -27.37 18.98 -19.55
CA LEU A 321 -27.05 18.33 -20.83
C LEU A 321 -28.11 17.30 -21.25
N VAL A 322 -29.15 17.09 -20.44
CA VAL A 322 -30.16 16.06 -20.67
C VAL A 322 -31.46 16.70 -21.13
N SER A 323 -32.00 16.23 -22.26
CA SER A 323 -33.31 16.68 -22.74
C SER A 323 -34.42 16.14 -21.84
N GLU A 324 -35.57 16.83 -21.79
CA GLU A 324 -36.75 16.36 -21.05
C GLU A 324 -37.17 14.94 -21.45
N THR A 325 -37.02 14.61 -22.74
CA THR A 325 -37.37 13.28 -23.29
C THR A 325 -36.42 12.17 -22.86
N GLN A 326 -35.18 12.48 -22.51
CA GLN A 326 -34.16 11.50 -22.12
C GLN A 326 -33.95 11.40 -20.60
N LEU A 327 -34.58 12.29 -19.83
CA LEU A 327 -34.36 12.41 -18.38
C LEU A 327 -34.53 11.08 -17.64
N LEU A 328 -35.62 10.35 -17.90
CA LEU A 328 -35.89 9.07 -17.23
C LEU A 328 -34.83 8.02 -17.55
N CYS A 329 -34.48 7.84 -18.82
CA CYS A 329 -33.49 6.85 -19.26
C CYS A 329 -32.09 7.18 -18.73
N VAL A 330 -31.73 8.46 -18.66
CA VAL A 330 -30.44 8.89 -18.09
C VAL A 330 -30.38 8.65 -16.59
N GLU A 331 -31.45 8.94 -15.84
CA GLU A 331 -31.49 8.65 -14.40
C GLU A 331 -31.40 7.13 -14.11
N GLU A 332 -32.11 6.30 -14.87
CA GLU A 332 -31.98 4.83 -14.76
C GLU A 332 -30.55 4.37 -15.05
N TYR A 333 -29.91 4.93 -16.09
CA TYR A 333 -28.53 4.59 -16.43
C TYR A 333 -27.53 5.04 -15.35
N LYS A 334 -27.74 6.22 -14.74
CA LYS A 334 -26.93 6.71 -13.61
C LYS A 334 -27.00 5.76 -12.42
N GLU A 335 -28.20 5.27 -12.08
CA GLU A 335 -28.36 4.30 -10.99
C GLU A 335 -27.64 2.98 -11.28
N LEU A 336 -27.69 2.50 -12.53
CA LEU A 336 -26.96 1.29 -12.95
C LEU A 336 -25.44 1.49 -12.87
N ALA A 337 -24.94 2.63 -13.34
CA ALA A 337 -23.52 2.96 -13.31
C ALA A 337 -22.99 3.13 -11.88
N ALA A 338 -23.78 3.71 -10.98
CA ALA A 338 -23.41 3.89 -9.57
C ALA A 338 -23.25 2.58 -8.79
N ARG A 339 -23.81 1.47 -9.29
CA ARG A 339 -23.65 0.12 -8.72
C ARG A 339 -22.35 -0.55 -9.13
N LYS A 340 -21.65 -0.02 -10.13
CA LYS A 340 -20.35 -0.53 -10.60
C LYS A 340 -19.21 0.21 -9.90
N SER A 341 -18.16 -0.51 -9.56
CA SER A 341 -16.88 0.07 -9.13
C SER A 341 -16.20 0.80 -10.29
N GLU A 342 -15.30 1.75 -10.00
CA GLU A 342 -14.47 2.38 -11.04
C GLU A 342 -13.66 1.33 -11.81
N LEU A 343 -13.17 0.29 -11.14
CA LEU A 343 -12.44 -0.82 -11.74
C LEU A 343 -13.28 -1.55 -12.80
N GLU A 344 -14.52 -1.89 -12.47
CA GLU A 344 -15.48 -2.50 -13.40
C GLU A 344 -15.87 -1.59 -14.58
N ARG A 345 -15.62 -0.29 -14.46
CA ARG A 345 -15.84 0.74 -15.49
C ARG A 345 -14.60 1.04 -16.32
N THR A 346 -13.46 0.43 -16.03
CA THR A 346 -12.22 0.63 -16.80
C THR A 346 -12.12 -0.32 -18.01
N GLU A 347 -10.91 -0.64 -18.46
CA GLU A 347 -10.64 -1.59 -19.54
C GLU A 347 -11.16 -3.01 -19.25
N LEU A 348 -11.37 -3.36 -17.96
CA LEU A 348 -11.99 -4.62 -17.56
C LEU A 348 -13.46 -4.77 -18.00
N GLN A 349 -14.10 -3.65 -18.36
CA GLN A 349 -15.45 -3.67 -18.89
C GLN A 349 -15.47 -4.29 -20.29
N LYS A 350 -15.99 -5.52 -20.38
CA LYS A 350 -16.13 -6.27 -21.64
C LYS A 350 -17.12 -5.64 -22.62
N GLU A 351 -18.16 -4.96 -22.11
CA GLU A 351 -19.19 -4.35 -22.94
C GLU A 351 -19.35 -2.86 -22.60
N LYS A 352 -19.07 -2.00 -23.58
CA LYS A 352 -19.31 -0.56 -23.43
C LYS A 352 -20.81 -0.28 -23.55
N THR A 353 -21.36 0.41 -22.57
CA THR A 353 -22.76 0.83 -22.56
C THR A 353 -22.83 2.35 -22.47
N GLY A 354 -23.93 2.93 -22.92
CA GLY A 354 -24.21 4.35 -22.79
C GLY A 354 -25.62 4.68 -23.26
N ILE A 355 -26.06 5.89 -22.94
CA ILE A 355 -27.36 6.43 -23.30
C ILE A 355 -27.18 7.81 -23.92
N PHE A 356 -27.94 8.09 -24.97
CA PHE A 356 -27.91 9.41 -25.61
C PHE A 356 -28.55 10.44 -24.67
N SER A 357 -27.88 11.58 -24.46
CA SER A 357 -28.39 12.59 -23.51
C SER A 357 -29.56 13.39 -24.06
N GLY A 358 -29.81 13.35 -25.38
CA GLY A 358 -30.78 14.22 -26.04
C GLY A 358 -30.22 15.58 -26.45
N SER A 359 -28.95 15.85 -26.16
CA SER A 359 -28.27 17.11 -26.47
C SER A 359 -27.11 16.92 -27.43
N TYR A 360 -26.70 18.02 -28.05
CA TYR A 360 -25.61 18.07 -29.00
C TYR A 360 -24.59 19.13 -28.59
N ALA A 361 -23.40 19.07 -29.17
CA ALA A 361 -22.38 20.10 -29.04
C ALA A 361 -21.77 20.42 -30.40
N LYS A 362 -21.23 21.62 -30.54
CA LYS A 362 -20.51 22.03 -31.73
C LYS A 362 -19.03 21.73 -31.58
N ASN A 363 -18.46 20.97 -32.51
CA ASN A 363 -17.02 20.73 -32.55
C ASN A 363 -16.31 22.03 -32.94
N PRO A 364 -15.42 22.58 -32.09
CA PRO A 364 -14.81 23.89 -32.35
C PRO A 364 -13.90 23.89 -33.58
N ALA A 365 -13.30 22.76 -33.95
CA ALA A 365 -12.37 22.68 -35.08
C ALA A 365 -13.10 22.60 -36.44
N THR A 366 -14.21 21.86 -36.50
CA THR A 366 -14.96 21.62 -37.74
C THR A 366 -16.16 22.56 -37.88
N GLY A 367 -16.82 22.89 -36.77
CA GLY A 367 -18.11 23.57 -36.73
C GLY A 367 -19.31 22.61 -36.80
N GLU A 368 -19.08 21.31 -36.91
CA GLU A 368 -20.12 20.28 -37.01
C GLU A 368 -20.85 20.05 -35.68
N VAL A 369 -22.12 19.66 -35.76
CA VAL A 369 -22.96 19.31 -34.61
C VAL A 369 -22.79 17.81 -34.31
N ILE A 370 -22.37 17.48 -33.10
CA ILE A 370 -22.08 16.12 -32.65
C ILE A 370 -22.89 15.76 -31.39
N PRO A 371 -23.40 14.52 -31.25
CA PRO A 371 -24.23 14.13 -30.11
C PRO A 371 -23.42 14.01 -28.81
N ILE A 372 -24.09 14.27 -27.68
CA ILE A 372 -23.56 14.05 -26.33
C ILE A 372 -24.16 12.75 -25.76
N TRP A 373 -23.29 11.87 -25.29
CA TRP A 373 -23.65 10.59 -24.68
C TRP A 373 -23.25 10.55 -23.22
N VAL A 374 -23.97 9.76 -22.43
CA VAL A 374 -23.63 9.43 -21.04
C VAL A 374 -23.15 7.99 -21.02
N ALA A 375 -21.93 7.74 -20.56
CA ALA A 375 -21.37 6.38 -20.53
C ALA A 375 -20.45 6.16 -19.33
N ASP A 376 -20.54 4.97 -18.75
CA ASP A 376 -19.83 4.62 -17.51
C ASP A 376 -18.33 4.39 -17.69
N TYR A 377 -17.85 4.15 -18.91
CA TYR A 377 -16.40 4.04 -19.19
C TYR A 377 -15.65 5.39 -19.07
N VAL A 378 -16.37 6.50 -18.95
CA VAL A 378 -15.82 7.81 -18.58
C VAL A 378 -15.98 8.00 -17.08
N LEU A 379 -14.86 8.29 -16.42
CA LEU A 379 -14.82 8.48 -14.96
C LEU A 379 -14.95 9.96 -14.64
N GLY A 380 -15.98 10.34 -13.87
CA GLY A 380 -16.18 11.74 -13.45
C GLY A 380 -15.04 12.29 -12.61
N SER A 381 -14.27 11.41 -11.98
CA SER A 381 -13.07 11.78 -11.24
C SER A 381 -11.91 12.20 -12.16
N TYR A 382 -11.82 11.74 -13.42
CA TYR A 382 -10.64 11.88 -14.30
C TYR A 382 -10.76 12.99 -15.34
N GLY A 383 -9.71 13.81 -15.46
CA GLY A 383 -9.71 14.96 -16.37
C GLY A 383 -10.83 15.93 -15.99
N THR A 384 -11.69 16.27 -16.95
CA THR A 384 -12.89 17.08 -16.70
C THR A 384 -14.14 16.23 -16.39
N GLY A 385 -14.04 14.90 -16.40
CA GLY A 385 -15.18 13.99 -16.36
C GLY A 385 -15.96 13.90 -17.68
N ALA A 386 -15.41 14.47 -18.76
CA ALA A 386 -15.94 14.41 -20.11
C ALA A 386 -14.81 14.25 -21.14
N ILE A 387 -15.09 13.56 -22.23
CA ILE A 387 -14.14 13.33 -23.33
C ILE A 387 -14.75 13.69 -24.68
N MET A 388 -13.90 14.07 -25.63
CA MET A 388 -14.24 13.97 -27.05
C MET A 388 -13.89 12.56 -27.52
N ALA A 389 -14.82 11.90 -28.19
CA ALA A 389 -14.60 10.56 -28.68
C ALA A 389 -14.18 10.58 -30.14
N VAL A 390 -13.07 9.89 -30.46
CA VAL A 390 -12.48 9.84 -31.80
C VAL A 390 -12.35 8.38 -32.26
N PRO A 391 -13.45 7.77 -32.76
CA PRO A 391 -13.51 6.34 -33.06
C PRO A 391 -12.41 5.81 -33.97
N ALA A 392 -11.92 6.60 -34.91
CA ALA A 392 -10.88 6.14 -35.81
C ALA A 392 -9.51 5.98 -35.13
N HIS A 393 -9.33 6.50 -33.90
CA HIS A 393 -8.03 6.64 -33.23
C HIS A 393 -8.03 6.24 -31.74
N ASP A 394 -9.15 5.76 -31.20
CA ASP A 394 -9.26 5.16 -29.86
C ASP A 394 -10.14 3.91 -29.95
N SER A 395 -9.66 2.78 -29.42
CA SER A 395 -10.36 1.49 -29.51
C SER A 395 -11.68 1.45 -28.73
N ARG A 396 -11.75 2.15 -27.58
CA ARG A 396 -12.96 2.20 -26.74
C ARG A 396 -14.03 3.03 -27.45
N ASP A 397 -13.62 4.13 -28.04
CA ASP A 397 -14.51 4.98 -28.83
C ASP A 397 -15.00 4.25 -30.09
N TYR A 398 -14.12 3.47 -30.72
CA TYR A 398 -14.47 2.64 -31.88
C TYR A 398 -15.54 1.59 -31.55
N GLU A 399 -15.33 0.81 -30.48
CA GLU A 399 -16.30 -0.22 -30.04
C GLU A 399 -17.67 0.40 -29.70
N PHE A 400 -17.66 1.56 -29.02
CA PHE A 400 -18.88 2.29 -28.71
C PHE A 400 -19.56 2.81 -29.99
N ALA A 401 -18.81 3.42 -30.89
CA ALA A 401 -19.34 3.93 -32.15
C ALA A 401 -19.95 2.84 -33.03
N LEU A 402 -19.32 1.67 -33.13
CA LEU A 402 -19.89 0.52 -33.84
C LEU A 402 -21.21 0.05 -33.24
N LYS A 403 -21.30 -0.01 -31.90
CA LYS A 403 -22.50 -0.47 -31.20
C LYS A 403 -23.69 0.46 -31.40
N TYR A 404 -23.44 1.77 -31.48
CA TYR A 404 -24.47 2.81 -31.54
C TYR A 404 -24.59 3.47 -32.93
N ASP A 405 -23.97 2.89 -33.96
CA ASP A 405 -23.99 3.37 -35.35
C ASP A 405 -23.55 4.84 -35.49
N ILE A 406 -22.48 5.21 -34.79
CA ILE A 406 -21.93 6.56 -34.78
C ILE A 406 -20.82 6.68 -35.86
N PRO A 407 -20.74 7.80 -36.60
CA PRO A 407 -19.73 7.98 -37.64
C PRO A 407 -18.28 7.81 -37.15
N VAL A 408 -17.48 7.14 -37.98
CA VAL A 408 -16.03 6.94 -37.77
C VAL A 408 -15.27 7.74 -38.81
N ILE A 409 -14.60 8.82 -38.40
CA ILE A 409 -13.85 9.70 -39.30
C ILE A 409 -12.35 9.57 -39.02
N ARG A 410 -11.61 9.07 -40.03
CA ARG A 410 -10.15 8.95 -39.95
C ARG A 410 -9.47 10.27 -40.26
N VAL A 411 -8.64 10.73 -39.32
CA VAL A 411 -7.87 11.99 -39.42
C VAL A 411 -6.35 11.79 -39.32
N VAL A 412 -5.89 10.58 -39.01
CA VAL A 412 -4.47 10.20 -39.06
C VAL A 412 -4.27 9.10 -40.09
N SER A 413 -3.34 9.31 -41.02
CA SER A 413 -2.87 8.31 -41.96
C SER A 413 -1.62 7.62 -41.40
N PRO A 414 -1.61 6.28 -41.29
CA PRO A 414 -0.44 5.52 -40.87
C PRO A 414 0.74 5.73 -41.82
N SER A 415 1.96 5.72 -41.29
CA SER A 415 3.18 5.72 -42.13
C SER A 415 3.35 4.41 -42.92
N ASP A 416 2.79 3.31 -42.42
CA ASP A 416 2.77 2.01 -43.11
C ASP A 416 1.45 1.82 -43.88
N LYS A 417 1.54 1.69 -45.20
CA LYS A 417 0.39 1.57 -46.10
C LYS A 417 -0.35 0.22 -45.97
N ALA A 418 0.17 -0.72 -45.18
CA ALA A 418 -0.44 -2.05 -44.98
C ALA A 418 -1.57 -2.07 -43.92
N TYR A 419 -1.85 -0.96 -43.22
CA TYR A 419 -2.87 -0.94 -42.16
C TYR A 419 -4.30 -0.90 -42.73
N GLY A 420 -5.18 -1.80 -42.26
CA GLY A 420 -6.53 -1.97 -42.76
C GLY A 420 -7.42 -0.72 -42.66
N LEU A 421 -8.32 -0.56 -43.65
CA LEU A 421 -9.28 0.55 -43.73
C LEU A 421 -10.46 0.45 -42.75
N GLY A 422 -10.54 -0.61 -41.93
CA GLY A 422 -11.66 -0.87 -41.03
C GLY A 422 -11.38 -0.73 -39.54
N GLU A 423 -10.12 -0.77 -39.09
CA GLU A 423 -9.77 -0.80 -37.67
C GLU A 423 -9.33 0.58 -37.13
N PRO A 424 -9.47 0.83 -35.81
CA PRO A 424 -8.94 2.03 -35.19
C PRO A 424 -7.41 2.05 -35.27
N TYR A 425 -6.84 3.21 -35.59
CA TYR A 425 -5.40 3.43 -35.67
C TYR A 425 -4.95 4.37 -34.56
N ILE A 426 -4.32 3.81 -33.53
CA ILE A 426 -3.90 4.54 -32.31
C ILE A 426 -2.52 5.21 -32.48
N GLY A 427 -1.74 4.76 -33.47
CA GLY A 427 -0.36 5.22 -33.70
C GLY A 427 -0.21 6.66 -34.18
N ASP A 428 1.04 7.09 -34.29
CA ASP A 428 1.43 8.37 -34.89
C ASP A 428 1.45 8.29 -36.42
N GLY A 429 1.13 9.40 -37.08
CA GLY A 429 1.12 9.45 -38.53
C GLY A 429 1.04 10.87 -39.08
N THR A 430 0.53 10.98 -40.30
CA THR A 430 0.32 12.25 -40.99
C THR A 430 -1.16 12.63 -40.94
N MET A 431 -1.44 13.89 -40.63
CA MET A 431 -2.81 14.39 -40.57
C MET A 431 -3.48 14.43 -41.95
N ILE A 432 -4.71 13.93 -42.00
CA ILE A 432 -5.62 13.95 -43.15
C ILE A 432 -7.01 14.41 -42.69
N ASN A 433 -7.88 14.82 -43.61
CA ASN A 433 -9.26 15.25 -43.32
C ASN A 433 -9.37 16.31 -42.19
N SER A 434 -8.32 17.08 -41.95
CA SER A 434 -8.14 17.97 -40.80
C SER A 434 -7.97 19.42 -41.26
N SER A 435 -8.94 19.90 -42.03
CA SER A 435 -9.01 21.28 -42.51
C SER A 435 -10.46 21.79 -42.49
N SER A 436 -10.68 22.99 -41.98
CA SER A 436 -11.98 23.66 -41.99
C SER A 436 -11.87 25.08 -42.52
N THR A 437 -12.68 25.40 -43.52
CA THR A 437 -12.80 26.76 -44.07
C THR A 437 -13.55 27.69 -43.11
N ALA A 438 -14.47 27.15 -42.30
CA ALA A 438 -15.25 27.93 -41.35
C ALA A 438 -14.39 28.49 -40.21
N THR A 439 -13.37 27.74 -39.79
CA THR A 439 -12.48 28.13 -38.68
C THR A 439 -11.12 28.63 -39.14
N GLY A 440 -10.79 28.44 -40.42
CA GLY A 440 -9.48 28.76 -41.01
C GLY A 440 -8.36 27.81 -40.55
N LEU A 441 -8.67 26.78 -39.77
CA LEU A 441 -7.69 25.82 -39.25
C LEU A 441 -7.41 24.73 -40.29
N ASN A 442 -6.13 24.53 -40.63
CA ASN A 442 -5.67 23.44 -41.48
C ASN A 442 -4.39 22.84 -40.90
N VAL A 443 -4.44 21.55 -40.58
CA VAL A 443 -3.29 20.77 -40.10
C VAL A 443 -2.94 19.58 -41.00
N ASN A 444 -3.60 19.44 -42.16
CA ASN A 444 -3.29 18.37 -43.12
C ASN A 444 -1.80 18.39 -43.51
N GLY A 445 -1.22 17.20 -43.66
CA GLY A 445 0.18 17.01 -44.04
C GLY A 445 1.19 17.20 -42.90
N LEU A 446 0.78 17.68 -41.73
CA LEU A 446 1.63 17.74 -40.54
C LEU A 446 1.74 16.37 -39.87
N SER A 447 2.82 16.16 -39.11
CA SER A 447 2.87 15.04 -38.16
C SER A 447 1.91 15.25 -36.99
N CYS A 448 1.47 14.18 -36.32
CA CYS A 448 0.63 14.26 -35.12
C CYS A 448 1.18 15.23 -34.06
N LYS A 449 2.50 15.22 -33.81
CA LYS A 449 3.15 16.10 -32.83
C LYS A 449 3.06 17.59 -33.21
N GLU A 450 3.33 17.91 -34.48
CA GLU A 450 3.24 19.28 -34.99
C GLU A 450 1.78 19.77 -35.01
N ALA A 451 0.86 18.90 -35.42
CA ALA A 451 -0.57 19.18 -35.44
C ALA A 451 -1.12 19.42 -34.02
N ALA A 452 -0.75 18.58 -33.05
CA ALA A 452 -1.12 18.75 -31.65
C ALA A 452 -0.68 20.12 -31.11
N SER A 453 0.57 20.53 -31.37
CA SER A 453 1.06 21.86 -30.97
C SER A 453 0.27 22.97 -31.63
N LYS A 454 0.05 22.89 -32.95
CA LYS A 454 -0.68 23.92 -33.72
C LYS A 454 -2.14 24.04 -33.27
N ILE A 455 -2.79 22.93 -32.95
CA ILE A 455 -4.17 22.91 -32.45
C ILE A 455 -4.25 23.51 -31.04
N VAL A 456 -3.32 23.18 -30.15
CA VAL A 456 -3.26 23.78 -28.81
C VAL A 456 -3.08 25.30 -28.88
N ASP A 457 -2.20 25.78 -29.76
CA ASP A 457 -1.98 27.21 -29.97
C ASP A 457 -3.22 27.89 -30.57
N TRP A 458 -3.89 27.23 -31.53
CA TRP A 458 -5.14 27.71 -32.11
C TRP A 458 -6.30 27.74 -31.10
N LEU A 459 -6.44 26.73 -30.23
CA LEU A 459 -7.44 26.67 -29.16
C LEU A 459 -7.27 27.86 -28.21
N LYS A 460 -6.03 28.16 -27.82
CA LYS A 460 -5.71 29.32 -26.99
C LYS A 460 -6.03 30.64 -27.69
N GLY A 461 -5.65 30.77 -28.96
CA GLY A 461 -5.88 32.00 -29.73
C GLY A 461 -7.35 32.27 -30.05
N SER A 462 -8.15 31.22 -30.22
CA SER A 462 -9.58 31.32 -30.52
C SER A 462 -10.47 31.36 -29.27
N GLY A 463 -9.91 31.11 -28.08
CA GLY A 463 -10.67 31.06 -26.82
C GLY A 463 -11.50 29.79 -26.62
N HIS A 464 -11.23 28.73 -27.38
CA HIS A 464 -11.93 27.44 -27.29
C HIS A 464 -11.17 26.38 -26.49
N GLY A 465 -10.08 26.75 -25.81
CA GLY A 465 -9.34 25.80 -24.98
C GLY A 465 -7.96 26.29 -24.56
N LYS A 466 -7.25 25.42 -23.84
CA LYS A 466 -5.90 25.70 -23.33
C LYS A 466 -5.07 24.42 -23.23
N ARG A 467 -3.74 24.58 -23.24
CA ARG A 467 -2.82 23.51 -22.86
C ARG A 467 -3.13 23.09 -21.43
N MET A 468 -3.19 21.78 -21.17
CA MET A 468 -3.44 21.24 -19.85
C MET A 468 -2.53 20.05 -19.58
N VAL A 469 -1.98 20.01 -18.37
CA VAL A 469 -1.31 18.83 -17.82
C VAL A 469 -2.28 18.13 -16.89
N ASN A 470 -2.40 16.82 -17.02
CA ASN A 470 -3.28 16.01 -16.18
C ASN A 470 -2.52 14.80 -15.62
N TYR A 471 -2.99 14.28 -14.50
CA TYR A 471 -2.35 13.17 -13.77
C TYR A 471 -3.34 12.03 -13.55
N LYS A 472 -2.86 10.79 -13.57
CA LYS A 472 -3.61 9.66 -12.98
C LYS A 472 -3.67 9.76 -11.45
N LEU A 473 -2.62 10.32 -10.84
CA LEU A 473 -2.57 10.54 -9.39
C LEU A 473 -3.79 11.31 -8.89
N ARG A 474 -4.35 10.85 -7.77
CA ARG A 474 -5.41 11.55 -7.05
C ARG A 474 -4.89 12.15 -5.77
N ASP A 475 -5.63 13.13 -5.27
CA ASP A 475 -5.43 13.59 -3.90
C ASP A 475 -5.71 12.44 -2.93
N TRP A 476 -4.92 12.38 -1.88
CA TRP A 476 -4.86 11.22 -0.99
C TRP A 476 -6.02 11.28 0.02
N LEU A 477 -6.92 10.30 -0.05
CA LEU A 477 -7.96 10.07 0.95
C LEU A 477 -7.32 9.70 2.28
N PHE A 478 -7.35 10.64 3.23
CA PHE A 478 -6.53 10.60 4.42
C PHE A 478 -7.31 10.18 5.67
N ALA A 479 -8.50 10.72 5.90
CA ALA A 479 -9.28 10.36 7.10
C ALA A 479 -9.70 8.87 7.13
N ARG A 480 -9.83 8.32 8.35
CA ARG A 480 -10.34 6.99 8.64
C ARG A 480 -11.39 7.05 9.74
N GLN A 481 -12.48 6.30 9.58
CA GLN A 481 -13.54 6.16 10.58
C GLN A 481 -13.15 5.00 11.51
N ARG A 482 -12.10 5.22 12.30
CA ARG A 482 -11.49 4.22 13.20
C ARG A 482 -11.15 4.84 14.55
N TYR A 483 -11.03 4.00 15.57
CA TYR A 483 -10.52 4.37 16.88
C TYR A 483 -8.99 4.39 16.90
N TRP A 484 -8.34 3.33 16.44
CA TRP A 484 -6.90 3.14 16.63
C TRP A 484 -6.05 3.84 15.55
N GLY A 485 -5.98 5.17 15.63
CA GLY A 485 -5.15 6.03 14.79
C GLY A 485 -4.88 7.39 15.45
N GLU A 486 -4.04 8.23 14.83
CA GLU A 486 -3.74 9.56 15.37
C GLU A 486 -4.96 10.50 15.26
N PRO A 487 -5.39 11.19 16.33
CA PRO A 487 -6.44 12.21 16.24
C PRO A 487 -6.04 13.39 15.36
N PHE A 488 -6.97 13.92 14.56
CA PHE A 488 -6.76 15.18 13.86
C PHE A 488 -6.72 16.36 14.84
N PRO A 489 -5.72 17.25 14.77
CA PRO A 489 -5.57 18.38 15.68
C PRO A 489 -6.44 19.58 15.23
N VAL A 490 -7.73 19.35 15.02
CA VAL A 490 -8.71 20.36 14.59
C VAL A 490 -10.01 20.23 15.38
N ILE A 491 -10.71 21.35 15.50
CA ILE A 491 -12.06 21.44 16.08
C ILE A 491 -13.01 22.13 15.10
N TYR A 492 -14.30 21.89 15.27
CA TYR A 492 -15.38 22.53 14.54
C TYR A 492 -16.17 23.42 15.50
N LEU A 493 -16.32 24.70 15.18
CA LEU A 493 -17.19 25.57 15.97
C LEU A 493 -18.65 25.15 15.81
N ASP A 494 -19.39 25.02 16.92
CA ASP A 494 -20.77 24.53 16.89
C ASP A 494 -21.73 25.49 16.15
N ASP A 495 -21.43 26.79 16.12
CA ASP A 495 -22.28 27.83 15.54
C ASP A 495 -22.17 27.94 14.00
N SER A 496 -20.97 27.75 13.48
CA SER A 496 -20.61 28.03 12.08
C SER A 496 -20.15 26.78 11.32
N GLY A 497 -19.74 25.73 12.03
CA GLY A 497 -19.07 24.57 11.44
C GLY A 497 -17.65 24.88 10.92
N GLU A 498 -17.12 26.07 11.24
CA GLU A 498 -15.76 26.48 10.84
C GLU A 498 -14.71 25.55 11.43
N ILE A 499 -13.73 25.18 10.60
CA ILE A 499 -12.59 24.35 11.00
C ILE A 499 -11.53 25.24 11.64
N VAL A 500 -11.25 25.00 12.91
CA VAL A 500 -10.21 25.72 13.66
C VAL A 500 -9.08 24.73 13.99
N PRO A 501 -7.84 24.97 13.53
CA PRO A 501 -6.69 24.17 13.95
C PRO A 501 -6.37 24.41 15.42
N LEU A 502 -5.99 23.36 16.15
CA LEU A 502 -5.43 23.50 17.50
C LEU A 502 -4.11 24.27 17.46
N LEU A 503 -3.77 24.91 18.59
CA LEU A 503 -2.49 25.59 18.72
C LEU A 503 -1.37 24.55 18.87
N GLU A 504 -0.19 24.84 18.31
CA GLU A 504 0.93 23.87 18.32
C GLU A 504 1.41 23.51 19.74
N ASN A 505 1.22 24.40 20.72
CA ASN A 505 1.54 24.18 22.13
C ASN A 505 0.48 23.34 22.87
N GLU A 506 -0.66 23.05 22.26
CA GLU A 506 -1.69 22.14 22.80
C GLU A 506 -1.50 20.69 22.33
N LEU A 507 -0.54 20.45 21.44
CA LEU A 507 -0.21 19.11 20.98
C LEU A 507 0.64 18.35 22.03
N PRO A 508 0.44 17.03 22.19
CA PRO A 508 -0.44 16.18 21.38
C PRO A 508 -1.90 16.23 21.83
N LEU A 509 -2.83 16.20 20.86
CA LEU A 509 -4.20 15.79 21.14
C LEU A 509 -4.23 14.26 21.30
N THR A 510 -4.38 13.79 22.54
CA THR A 510 -4.33 12.36 22.84
C THR A 510 -5.65 11.64 22.55
N LEU A 511 -5.55 10.39 22.10
CA LEU A 511 -6.69 9.50 21.91
C LEU A 511 -7.39 9.25 23.26
N PRO A 512 -8.73 9.40 23.37
CA PRO A 512 -9.45 9.10 24.60
C PRO A 512 -9.49 7.60 24.86
N GLU A 513 -9.59 7.19 26.12
CA GLU A 513 -9.89 5.80 26.44
C GLU A 513 -11.36 5.49 26.12
N LEU A 514 -11.58 4.38 25.41
CA LEU A 514 -12.91 3.86 25.06
C LEU A 514 -12.98 2.37 25.34
N ASP A 515 -14.02 1.95 26.07
CA ASP A 515 -14.32 0.53 26.29
C ASP A 515 -14.90 -0.13 25.04
N ASP A 516 -15.74 0.61 24.31
CA ASP A 516 -16.36 0.16 23.06
C ASP A 516 -15.82 0.96 21.87
N PHE A 517 -14.87 0.36 21.18
CA PHE A 517 -14.25 0.87 19.95
C PHE A 517 -14.76 0.16 18.67
N THR A 518 -15.87 -0.58 18.76
CA THR A 518 -16.51 -1.19 17.59
C THR A 518 -17.09 -0.13 16.66
N PRO A 519 -17.23 -0.40 15.34
CA PRO A 519 -17.91 0.50 14.43
C PRO A 519 -19.33 0.84 14.90
N THR A 520 -19.75 2.08 14.68
CA THR A 520 -21.07 2.58 15.10
C THR A 520 -22.24 2.02 14.29
N GLY A 521 -21.97 1.47 13.09
CA GLY A 521 -22.98 1.04 12.13
C GLY A 521 -23.63 2.18 11.34
N THR A 522 -23.53 3.43 11.80
CA THR A 522 -24.08 4.62 11.13
C THR A 522 -23.11 5.23 10.11
N GLY A 523 -21.84 4.82 10.16
CA GLY A 523 -20.74 5.41 9.40
C GLY A 523 -19.99 6.49 10.17
N GLU A 524 -20.45 6.86 11.37
CA GLU A 524 -19.68 7.72 12.27
C GLU A 524 -18.47 6.96 12.85
N PRO A 525 -17.31 7.62 13.01
CA PRO A 525 -16.15 7.00 13.65
C PRO A 525 -16.44 6.56 15.10
N PRO A 526 -15.77 5.51 15.61
CA PRO A 526 -15.91 5.08 17.01
C PRO A 526 -15.66 6.20 18.04
N LEU A 527 -14.79 7.17 17.73
CA LEU A 527 -14.53 8.32 18.62
C LEU A 527 -15.77 9.19 18.88
N ALA A 528 -16.80 9.12 18.04
CA ALA A 528 -18.08 9.79 18.30
C ALA A 528 -18.75 9.31 19.60
N LYS A 529 -18.46 8.08 20.05
CA LYS A 529 -18.94 7.51 21.33
C LYS A 529 -18.32 8.21 22.55
N ALA A 530 -17.15 8.84 22.41
CA ALA A 530 -16.45 9.55 23.49
C ALA A 530 -17.03 10.96 23.72
N VAL A 531 -18.33 11.08 24.05
CA VAL A 531 -19.07 12.36 24.06
C VAL A 531 -18.39 13.47 24.87
N SER A 532 -17.78 13.15 26.01
CA SER A 532 -17.05 14.12 26.85
C SER A 532 -15.75 14.60 26.23
N TRP A 533 -15.09 13.76 25.42
CA TRP A 533 -13.89 14.13 24.68
C TRP A 533 -14.26 14.84 23.37
N VAL A 534 -15.35 14.48 22.71
CA VAL A 534 -15.76 15.17 21.47
C VAL A 534 -16.15 16.62 21.76
N LYS A 535 -16.91 16.87 22.83
CA LYS A 535 -17.29 18.22 23.25
C LYS A 535 -16.08 18.97 23.81
N THR A 536 -15.81 20.15 23.25
CA THR A 536 -14.70 21.01 23.67
C THR A 536 -15.11 22.48 23.50
N ILE A 537 -14.16 23.38 23.72
CA ILE A 537 -14.26 24.80 23.34
C ILE A 537 -13.10 25.16 22.41
N ASP A 538 -13.26 26.21 21.63
CA ASP A 538 -12.13 26.89 21.00
C ASP A 538 -11.30 27.61 22.09
N PRO A 539 -10.01 27.27 22.26
CA PRO A 539 -9.16 27.90 23.26
C PRO A 539 -8.96 29.41 23.03
N VAL A 540 -9.15 29.91 21.80
CA VAL A 540 -8.96 31.33 21.47
C VAL A 540 -10.24 32.13 21.70
N SER A 541 -11.37 31.73 21.11
CA SER A 541 -12.62 32.48 21.21
C SER A 541 -13.51 32.08 22.40
N GLY A 542 -13.22 30.95 23.07
CA GLY A 542 -14.04 30.38 24.14
C GLY A 542 -15.40 29.82 23.68
N LYS A 543 -15.63 29.72 22.37
CA LYS A 543 -16.92 29.24 21.82
C LYS A 543 -17.02 27.72 21.95
N PRO A 544 -18.23 27.16 22.13
CA PRO A 544 -18.47 25.72 22.05
C PRO A 544 -18.01 25.14 20.70
N ALA A 545 -17.34 24.00 20.77
CA ALA A 545 -16.77 23.34 19.59
C ALA A 545 -16.76 21.81 19.76
N ARG A 546 -16.47 21.10 18.67
CA ARG A 546 -16.35 19.64 18.63
C ARG A 546 -15.05 19.21 18.00
N ARG A 547 -14.38 18.21 18.58
CA ARG A 547 -13.19 17.59 17.98
C ARG A 547 -13.56 16.79 16.73
N GLU A 548 -12.65 16.72 15.76
CA GLU A 548 -12.73 15.73 14.68
C GLU A 548 -12.71 14.32 15.26
N THR A 549 -13.63 13.47 14.78
CA THR A 549 -13.80 12.10 15.28
C THR A 549 -13.18 11.07 14.36
N SER A 550 -12.83 11.43 13.13
CA SER A 550 -11.98 10.60 12.28
C SER A 550 -10.55 10.56 12.84
N THR A 551 -9.79 9.54 12.47
CA THR A 551 -8.36 9.42 12.76
C THR A 551 -7.56 9.48 11.46
N MET A 552 -6.29 9.85 11.57
CA MET A 552 -5.34 9.75 10.46
C MET A 552 -5.08 8.28 10.12
N PRO A 553 -4.68 7.97 8.88
CA PRO A 553 -4.36 6.61 8.51
C PRO A 553 -3.00 6.24 9.10
N GLN A 554 -2.77 4.95 9.31
CA GLN A 554 -1.50 4.42 9.81
C GLN A 554 -0.27 5.00 9.09
N TRP A 555 -0.38 5.21 7.77
CA TRP A 555 0.69 5.79 6.96
C TRP A 555 1.11 7.21 7.37
N ALA A 556 0.29 7.95 8.12
CA ALA A 556 0.66 9.27 8.64
C ALA A 556 1.90 9.18 9.54
N GLY A 557 1.94 8.21 10.45
CA GLY A 557 3.09 7.97 11.31
C GLY A 557 4.33 7.52 10.54
N SER A 558 4.19 6.71 9.49
CA SER A 558 5.32 6.17 8.73
C SER A 558 5.87 7.08 7.63
N CYS A 559 5.24 8.21 7.30
CA CYS A 559 5.76 9.13 6.27
C CYS A 559 7.01 9.93 6.68
N TRP A 560 7.43 9.89 7.95
CA TRP A 560 8.50 10.76 8.46
C TRP A 560 9.41 10.16 9.54
N TYR A 561 9.15 8.91 9.97
CA TYR A 561 9.84 8.24 11.08
C TYR A 561 11.38 8.18 10.97
N TYR A 562 11.91 8.13 9.74
CA TYR A 562 13.35 8.17 9.46
C TYR A 562 14.02 9.47 9.94
N LEU A 563 13.28 10.58 10.01
CA LEU A 563 13.78 11.81 10.64
C LEU A 563 13.83 11.64 12.15
N ARG A 564 12.81 11.00 12.73
CA ARG A 564 12.69 10.89 14.19
C ARG A 564 13.80 10.06 14.79
N PHE A 565 14.26 9.02 14.10
CA PHE A 565 15.39 8.22 14.54
C PHE A 565 16.69 8.99 14.72
N MET A 566 16.86 10.12 14.02
CA MET A 566 18.03 10.99 14.19
C MET A 566 18.02 11.69 15.56
N ASP A 567 16.83 11.95 16.13
CA ASP A 567 16.68 12.70 17.38
C ASP A 567 15.39 12.32 18.17
N PRO A 568 15.26 11.07 18.63
CA PRO A 568 13.98 10.49 19.04
C PRO A 568 13.41 11.06 20.35
N LYS A 569 14.23 11.75 21.15
CA LYS A 569 13.88 12.27 22.47
C LYS A 569 13.62 13.79 22.47
N ASN A 570 13.69 14.44 21.31
CA ASN A 570 13.51 15.90 21.23
C ASN A 570 12.03 16.28 21.37
N SER A 571 11.69 16.98 22.45
CA SER A 571 10.33 17.41 22.75
C SER A 571 9.97 18.78 22.15
N THR A 572 10.96 19.48 21.61
CA THR A 572 10.87 20.88 21.14
C THR A 572 10.89 21.04 19.62
N ALA A 573 11.43 20.05 18.90
CA ALA A 573 11.45 20.01 17.45
C ALA A 573 11.22 18.59 16.92
N LEU A 574 10.76 18.50 15.67
CA LEU A 574 10.61 17.24 14.91
C LEU A 574 11.92 16.44 14.93
N VAL A 575 13.00 17.14 14.59
CA VAL A 575 14.40 16.69 14.57
C VAL A 575 15.29 17.92 14.74
N ASP A 576 16.39 17.81 15.49
CA ASP A 576 17.41 18.85 15.54
C ASP A 576 18.06 19.10 14.16
N LYS A 577 18.27 20.36 13.80
CA LYS A 577 18.78 20.75 12.46
C LYS A 577 20.21 20.27 12.21
N ALA A 578 21.07 20.22 13.23
CA ALA A 578 22.45 19.76 13.06
C ALA A 578 22.47 18.22 12.91
N LYS A 579 21.67 17.51 13.71
CA LYS A 579 21.50 16.05 13.57
C LYS A 579 20.89 15.67 12.22
N GLU A 580 19.88 16.40 11.75
CA GLU A 580 19.25 16.18 10.44
C GLU A 580 20.26 16.34 9.30
N ARG A 581 21.01 17.45 9.26
CA ARG A 581 22.02 17.70 8.22
C ARG A 581 23.17 16.71 8.25
N TYR A 582 23.51 16.18 9.43
CA TYR A 582 24.57 15.20 9.57
C TYR A 582 24.14 13.82 9.10
N TRP A 583 22.98 13.33 9.56
CA TRP A 583 22.52 11.98 9.24
C TRP A 583 21.81 11.88 7.89
N GLY A 584 21.13 12.93 7.46
CA GLY A 584 20.35 12.97 6.22
C GLY A 584 21.20 13.04 4.94
N PRO A 585 20.68 12.54 3.80
CA PRO A 585 19.51 11.67 3.70
C PRO A 585 19.83 10.24 4.20
N VAL A 586 18.84 9.34 4.24
CA VAL A 586 19.11 7.90 4.47
C VAL A 586 19.99 7.38 3.34
N ASP A 587 21.13 6.76 3.68
CA ASP A 587 22.10 6.27 2.69
C ASP A 587 21.59 5.01 2.00
N ILE A 588 21.03 4.07 2.75
CA ILE A 588 20.40 2.85 2.22
C ILE A 588 19.09 2.59 2.96
N TYR A 589 18.01 2.47 2.20
CA TYR A 589 16.71 2.05 2.70
C TYR A 589 16.35 0.67 2.14
N ILE A 590 16.03 -0.28 3.02
CA ILE A 590 15.66 -1.65 2.63
C ILE A 590 14.20 -1.93 2.98
N GLY A 591 13.42 -2.41 2.00
CA GLY A 591 12.03 -2.74 2.22
C GLY A 591 11.30 -3.34 1.02
N GLY A 592 10.16 -3.98 1.25
CA GLY A 592 9.42 -4.70 0.23
C GLY A 592 8.91 -3.83 -0.93
N ALA A 593 8.87 -4.39 -2.14
CA ALA A 593 8.40 -3.70 -3.35
C ALA A 593 6.90 -3.35 -3.31
N GLU A 594 6.11 -3.99 -2.44
CA GLU A 594 4.69 -3.68 -2.21
C GLU A 594 4.45 -2.23 -1.75
N HIS A 595 5.47 -1.55 -1.21
CA HIS A 595 5.38 -0.21 -0.68
C HIS A 595 5.72 0.90 -1.69
N SER A 596 5.90 0.55 -2.96
CA SER A 596 6.40 1.45 -4.01
C SER A 596 5.52 2.66 -4.32
N VAL A 597 4.22 2.45 -4.50
CA VAL A 597 3.26 3.53 -4.84
C VAL A 597 2.46 4.01 -3.62
N LEU A 598 2.75 3.43 -2.45
CA LEU A 598 2.15 3.72 -1.16
C LEU A 598 3.13 4.52 -0.28
N HIS A 599 3.68 3.89 0.76
CA HIS A 599 4.59 4.48 1.72
C HIS A 599 5.73 5.26 1.05
N LEU A 600 6.39 4.69 0.04
CA LEU A 600 7.50 5.37 -0.63
C LEU A 600 7.06 6.65 -1.35
N LEU A 601 5.85 6.70 -1.91
CA LEU A 601 5.33 7.91 -2.55
C LEU A 601 4.91 8.95 -1.50
N TYR A 602 4.21 8.51 -0.44
CA TYR A 602 3.72 9.40 0.63
C TYR A 602 4.86 10.01 1.45
N ALA A 603 5.88 9.21 1.80
CA ALA A 603 7.06 9.68 2.50
C ALA A 603 7.81 10.76 1.70
N ARG A 604 7.93 10.61 0.37
CA ARG A 604 8.52 11.63 -0.51
C ARG A 604 7.68 12.91 -0.54
N PHE A 605 6.36 12.79 -0.61
CA PHE A 605 5.46 13.96 -0.56
C PHE A 605 5.63 14.74 0.75
N TRP A 606 5.55 14.07 1.91
CA TRP A 606 5.72 14.74 3.21
C TRP A 606 7.14 15.32 3.36
N HIS A 607 8.18 14.60 2.91
CA HIS A 607 9.54 15.11 2.92
C HIS A 607 9.69 16.40 2.12
N LYS A 608 9.08 16.49 0.93
CA LYS A 608 9.11 17.70 0.10
C LYS A 608 8.37 18.86 0.76
N VAL A 609 7.25 18.59 1.43
CA VAL A 609 6.56 19.62 2.22
C VAL A 609 7.46 20.14 3.33
N LEU A 610 8.15 19.25 4.06
CA LEU A 610 9.11 19.59 5.11
C LEU A 610 10.34 20.34 4.58
N TYR A 611 10.80 20.01 3.36
CA TYR A 611 11.90 20.69 2.68
C TYR A 611 11.51 22.14 2.36
N ASP A 612 10.32 22.34 1.81
CA ASP A 612 9.81 23.66 1.44
C ASP A 612 9.64 24.60 2.65
N ILE A 613 9.35 24.06 3.84
CA ILE A 613 9.27 24.84 5.08
C ILE A 613 10.60 24.89 5.86
N GLY A 614 11.69 24.36 5.28
CA GLY A 614 13.04 24.44 5.84
C GLY A 614 13.30 23.57 7.06
N ILE A 615 12.54 22.48 7.25
CA ILE A 615 12.72 21.51 8.34
C ILE A 615 13.79 20.47 7.98
N VAL A 616 13.83 20.04 6.71
CA VAL A 616 14.87 19.12 6.19
C VAL A 616 15.72 19.81 5.13
N SER A 617 16.94 19.33 4.96
CA SER A 617 17.95 19.93 4.08
C SER A 617 18.04 19.26 2.69
N THR A 618 17.41 18.10 2.51
CA THR A 618 17.41 17.31 1.28
C THR A 618 16.04 17.31 0.60
N LYS A 619 16.00 17.11 -0.73
CA LYS A 619 14.74 17.03 -1.49
C LYS A 619 14.05 15.67 -1.41
N GLU A 620 14.81 14.63 -1.04
CA GLU A 620 14.37 13.24 -1.02
C GLU A 620 14.89 12.53 0.24
N PRO A 621 14.06 11.66 0.86
CA PRO A 621 14.42 11.02 2.12
C PRO A 621 15.38 9.83 1.99
N PHE A 622 15.30 9.09 0.88
CA PHE A 622 16.00 7.81 0.68
C PHE A 622 16.87 7.88 -0.57
N GLN A 623 18.19 8.03 -0.40
CA GLN A 623 19.09 8.19 -1.54
C GLN A 623 19.22 6.89 -2.35
N CYS A 624 19.36 5.75 -1.66
CA CYS A 624 19.39 4.42 -2.24
C CYS A 624 18.24 3.58 -1.67
N LEU A 625 17.52 2.87 -2.55
CA LEU A 625 16.48 1.92 -2.18
C LEU A 625 16.88 0.52 -2.65
N ILE A 626 16.75 -0.46 -1.76
CA ILE A 626 16.90 -1.86 -2.09
C ILE A 626 15.62 -2.58 -1.71
N ASN A 627 14.99 -3.26 -2.67
CA ASN A 627 13.88 -4.15 -2.39
C ASN A 627 14.37 -5.58 -2.26
N GLN A 628 14.19 -6.17 -1.08
CA GLN A 628 14.40 -7.60 -0.90
C GLN A 628 13.30 -8.40 -1.60
N GLY A 629 13.66 -9.56 -2.12
CA GLY A 629 12.70 -10.53 -2.63
C GLY A 629 11.88 -11.16 -1.51
N LEU A 630 10.78 -11.82 -1.87
CA LEU A 630 9.92 -12.48 -0.89
C LEU A 630 10.49 -13.86 -0.53
N ILE A 631 10.48 -14.20 0.75
CA ILE A 631 10.58 -15.60 1.19
C ILE A 631 9.18 -16.20 1.16
N LEU A 632 8.96 -17.10 0.22
CA LEU A 632 7.76 -17.92 0.11
C LEU A 632 7.81 -19.06 1.12
N GLY A 633 6.65 -19.53 1.56
CA GLY A 633 6.54 -20.74 2.37
C GLY A 633 7.04 -21.98 1.65
N GLU A 634 7.11 -23.11 2.36
CA GLU A 634 7.46 -24.39 1.77
C GLU A 634 6.48 -24.76 0.64
N VAL A 635 6.95 -25.57 -0.31
CA VAL A 635 6.16 -26.00 -1.47
C VAL A 635 4.92 -26.76 -1.00
N GLU A 636 3.75 -26.26 -1.36
CA GLU A 636 2.49 -26.95 -1.12
C GLU A 636 2.16 -27.83 -2.33
N TYR A 637 1.79 -29.08 -2.05
CA TYR A 637 1.31 -30.02 -3.04
C TYR A 637 -0.20 -30.14 -2.94
N THR A 638 -0.91 -29.92 -4.05
CA THR A 638 -2.37 -29.86 -4.06
C THR A 638 -2.93 -30.80 -5.12
N ALA A 639 -3.96 -31.55 -4.76
CA ALA A 639 -4.82 -32.29 -5.67
C ALA A 639 -6.23 -31.69 -5.69
N PHE A 640 -7.05 -32.07 -6.66
CA PHE A 640 -8.43 -31.61 -6.76
C PHE A 640 -9.39 -32.75 -6.47
N LYS A 641 -10.57 -32.42 -5.97
CA LYS A 641 -11.69 -33.35 -5.80
C LYS A 641 -12.81 -33.03 -6.78
N ASP A 642 -13.39 -34.08 -7.35
CA ASP A 642 -14.68 -34.01 -8.03
C ASP A 642 -15.84 -33.87 -7.02
N ASN A 643 -17.07 -33.70 -7.53
CA ASN A 643 -18.28 -33.57 -6.72
C ASN A 643 -18.57 -34.84 -5.87
N GLU A 644 -17.99 -35.98 -6.22
CA GLU A 644 -18.09 -37.22 -5.46
C GLU A 644 -16.95 -37.39 -4.44
N GLY A 645 -16.07 -36.39 -4.31
CA GLY A 645 -14.95 -36.37 -3.36
C GLY A 645 -13.73 -37.20 -3.78
N ARG A 646 -13.67 -37.69 -5.01
CA ARG A 646 -12.53 -38.45 -5.54
C ARG A 646 -11.45 -37.52 -6.05
N LEU A 647 -10.19 -37.90 -5.79
CA LEU A 647 -9.05 -37.14 -6.25
C LEU A 647 -8.88 -37.24 -7.77
N ILE A 648 -8.81 -36.10 -8.44
CA ILE A 648 -8.57 -35.97 -9.88
C ILE A 648 -7.23 -35.29 -10.15
N SER A 649 -6.66 -35.59 -11.33
CA SER A 649 -5.39 -35.03 -11.76
C SER A 649 -5.52 -33.55 -12.11
N ALA A 650 -4.49 -32.76 -11.77
CA ALA A 650 -4.44 -31.32 -12.07
C ALA A 650 -4.61 -30.99 -13.56
N ASP A 651 -4.24 -31.89 -14.47
CA ASP A 651 -4.34 -31.67 -15.93
C ASP A 651 -5.76 -31.86 -16.48
N SER A 652 -6.66 -32.45 -15.69
CA SER A 652 -8.02 -32.82 -16.11
C SER A 652 -9.06 -31.74 -15.82
N ILE A 653 -8.63 -30.57 -15.37
CA ILE A 653 -9.52 -29.49 -14.91
C ILE A 653 -9.93 -28.61 -16.08
N CYS A 654 -11.21 -28.67 -16.44
CA CYS A 654 -11.85 -27.69 -17.31
C CYS A 654 -12.26 -26.45 -16.50
N SER A 655 -12.14 -25.26 -17.09
CA SER A 655 -12.42 -23.97 -16.45
C SER A 655 -13.90 -23.72 -16.08
N SER A 656 -14.79 -24.69 -16.31
CA SER A 656 -16.25 -24.56 -16.15
C SER A 656 -16.83 -25.24 -14.91
N ASP A 657 -16.09 -26.09 -14.20
CA ASP A 657 -16.63 -26.90 -13.10
C ASP A 657 -16.07 -26.46 -11.73
N GLU A 658 -16.92 -26.52 -10.69
CA GLU A 658 -16.50 -26.28 -9.30
C GLU A 658 -15.66 -27.46 -8.80
N HIS A 659 -14.40 -27.19 -8.45
CA HIS A 659 -13.48 -28.19 -7.93
C HIS A 659 -12.94 -27.76 -6.56
N TYR A 660 -12.84 -28.72 -5.64
CA TYR A 660 -12.30 -28.47 -4.30
C TYR A 660 -10.82 -28.86 -4.25
N GLN A 661 -9.97 -27.96 -3.77
CA GLN A 661 -8.54 -28.23 -3.59
C GLN A 661 -8.25 -28.92 -2.26
N GLU A 662 -7.42 -29.96 -2.28
CA GLU A 662 -6.94 -30.66 -1.08
C GLU A 662 -5.41 -30.64 -1.02
N LYS A 663 -4.87 -30.23 0.13
CA LYS A 663 -3.42 -30.26 0.41
C LYS A 663 -2.96 -31.69 0.69
N ILE A 664 -1.96 -32.14 -0.05
CA ILE A 664 -1.37 -33.47 0.07
C ILE A 664 -0.10 -33.40 0.92
N PRO A 665 0.03 -34.25 1.97
CA PRO A 665 1.26 -34.33 2.76
C PRO A 665 2.46 -34.75 1.90
N VAL A 666 3.62 -34.11 2.09
CA VAL A 666 4.88 -34.39 1.36
C VAL A 666 5.23 -35.88 1.33
N GLU A 667 5.00 -36.59 2.43
CA GLU A 667 5.24 -38.04 2.58
C GLU A 667 4.54 -38.90 1.51
N LYS A 668 3.41 -38.40 1.01
CA LYS A 668 2.54 -39.04 0.00
C LYS A 668 2.83 -38.57 -1.42
N VAL A 669 3.82 -37.71 -1.61
CA VAL A 669 4.20 -37.16 -2.92
C VAL A 669 5.39 -37.93 -3.46
N MET A 670 5.37 -38.25 -4.74
CA MET A 670 6.55 -38.71 -5.47
C MET A 670 6.79 -37.85 -6.71
N LYS A 671 8.05 -37.59 -7.02
CA LYS A 671 8.43 -36.93 -8.27
C LYS A 671 8.51 -37.97 -9.39
N LEU A 672 7.83 -37.71 -10.51
CA LEU A 672 7.84 -38.55 -11.70
C LEU A 672 8.14 -37.67 -12.93
N GLY A 673 9.39 -37.72 -13.40
CA GLY A 673 9.89 -36.78 -14.41
C GLY A 673 9.87 -35.33 -13.91
N ASP A 674 9.22 -34.45 -14.67
CA ASP A 674 9.09 -33.02 -14.35
C ASP A 674 7.88 -32.70 -13.45
N PHE A 675 7.15 -33.72 -13.00
CA PHE A 675 5.87 -33.55 -12.29
C PHE A 675 5.87 -34.23 -10.93
N TYR A 676 4.93 -33.80 -10.10
CA TYR A 676 4.65 -34.42 -8.80
C TYR A 676 3.34 -35.19 -8.88
N VAL A 677 3.32 -36.40 -8.35
CA VAL A 677 2.17 -37.30 -8.37
C VAL A 677 1.93 -37.90 -6.99
N LEU A 678 0.72 -38.41 -6.74
CA LEU A 678 0.43 -39.14 -5.51
C LEU A 678 1.17 -40.49 -5.51
N LYS A 679 1.90 -40.78 -4.44
CA LYS A 679 2.69 -42.01 -4.28
C LYS A 679 1.83 -43.27 -4.39
N ASP A 680 0.61 -43.22 -3.86
CA ASP A 680 -0.33 -44.35 -3.87
C ASP A 680 -1.11 -44.47 -5.20
N ASN A 681 -1.11 -43.41 -6.03
CA ASN A 681 -1.73 -43.42 -7.35
C ASN A 681 -1.00 -42.44 -8.30
N PRO A 682 0.02 -42.92 -9.03
CA PRO A 682 0.84 -42.08 -9.91
C PRO A 682 0.10 -41.41 -11.06
N ASN A 683 -1.16 -41.77 -11.34
CA ASN A 683 -1.99 -41.11 -12.36
C ASN A 683 -2.57 -39.78 -11.89
N ILE A 684 -2.54 -39.50 -10.58
CA ILE A 684 -3.03 -38.24 -10.01
C ILE A 684 -1.86 -37.26 -9.94
N ARG A 685 -1.84 -36.31 -10.87
CA ARG A 685 -0.85 -35.23 -10.88
C ARG A 685 -1.23 -34.14 -9.88
N LEU A 686 -0.23 -33.66 -9.16
CA LEU A 686 -0.35 -32.63 -8.13
C LEU A 686 0.16 -31.29 -8.66
N ILE A 687 -0.45 -30.20 -8.20
CA ILE A 687 0.13 -28.86 -8.34
C ILE A 687 1.14 -28.66 -7.21
N ALA A 688 2.38 -28.34 -7.57
CA ALA A 688 3.42 -27.94 -6.62
C ALA A 688 3.62 -26.43 -6.71
N ARG A 689 3.26 -25.70 -5.65
CA ARG A 689 3.37 -24.24 -5.62
C ARG A 689 3.76 -23.73 -4.25
N ALA A 690 4.72 -22.81 -4.21
CA ALA A 690 5.04 -22.03 -3.01
C ALA A 690 4.22 -20.73 -3.03
N TYR A 691 3.72 -20.33 -1.86
CA TYR A 691 2.91 -19.11 -1.68
C TYR A 691 3.61 -18.15 -0.72
N LYS A 692 3.30 -16.85 -0.82
CA LYS A 692 3.74 -15.86 0.18
C LYS A 692 3.32 -16.34 1.57
N MET A 693 4.22 -16.23 2.55
CA MET A 693 3.89 -16.56 3.93
C MET A 693 2.80 -15.62 4.44
N SER A 694 1.72 -16.18 4.99
CA SER A 694 0.69 -15.41 5.68
C SER A 694 0.08 -16.22 6.80
N LYS A 695 -0.33 -15.54 7.88
CA LYS A 695 -1.01 -16.19 9.01
C LYS A 695 -2.33 -16.81 8.57
N SER A 696 -3.05 -16.16 7.66
CA SER A 696 -4.31 -16.67 7.08
C SER A 696 -4.14 -18.00 6.34
N ARG A 697 -2.97 -18.27 5.73
CA ARG A 697 -2.67 -19.55 5.07
C ARG A 697 -2.09 -20.60 6.01
N GLY A 698 -1.69 -20.22 7.23
CA GLY A 698 -1.04 -21.14 8.17
C GLY A 698 0.30 -21.69 7.68
N ASN A 699 0.95 -21.02 6.71
CA ASN A 699 2.23 -21.43 6.12
C ASN A 699 3.42 -20.58 6.64
N VAL A 700 3.23 -19.90 7.77
CA VAL A 700 4.26 -19.07 8.42
C VAL A 700 5.23 -19.97 9.18
N ILE A 701 6.52 -19.67 9.01
CA ILE A 701 7.60 -20.30 9.77
C ILE A 701 8.12 -19.29 10.77
N ASN A 702 8.05 -19.64 12.05
CA ASN A 702 8.45 -18.78 13.15
C ASN A 702 9.99 -18.83 13.32
N PRO A 703 10.69 -17.69 13.32
CA PRO A 703 12.14 -17.69 13.47
C PRO A 703 12.62 -18.26 14.81
N ASP A 704 11.80 -18.23 15.87
CA ASP A 704 12.19 -18.81 17.17
C ASP A 704 12.41 -20.32 17.09
N ASP A 705 11.58 -21.02 16.31
CA ASP A 705 11.68 -22.47 16.17
C ASP A 705 13.00 -22.81 15.47
N VAL A 706 13.35 -22.04 14.43
CA VAL A 706 14.61 -22.17 13.68
C VAL A 706 15.82 -21.80 14.56
N VAL A 707 15.76 -20.70 15.32
CA VAL A 707 16.85 -20.29 16.23
C VAL A 707 17.04 -21.30 17.35
N SER A 708 15.96 -21.86 17.90
CA SER A 708 16.05 -22.87 18.95
C SER A 708 16.68 -24.16 18.47
N GLU A 709 16.49 -24.53 17.20
CA GLU A 709 17.00 -25.78 16.63
C GLU A 709 18.41 -25.63 16.03
N TYR A 710 18.69 -24.49 15.37
CA TYR A 710 19.88 -24.31 14.55
C TYR A 710 20.75 -23.10 14.91
N GLY A 711 20.25 -22.17 15.74
CA GLY A 711 20.92 -20.91 16.08
C GLY A 711 20.61 -19.75 15.12
N ALA A 712 20.78 -18.53 15.62
CA ALA A 712 20.57 -17.29 14.87
C ALA A 712 21.58 -17.09 13.73
N ASP A 713 22.85 -17.46 13.95
CA ASP A 713 23.87 -17.33 12.90
C ASP A 713 23.55 -18.24 11.71
N SER A 714 23.09 -19.47 11.94
CA SER A 714 22.67 -20.41 10.89
C SER A 714 21.47 -19.89 10.09
N LEU A 715 20.45 -19.35 10.77
CA LEU A 715 19.29 -18.73 10.09
C LEU A 715 19.74 -17.60 9.17
N ARG A 716 20.57 -16.69 9.68
CA ARG A 716 21.01 -15.52 8.94
C ARG A 716 21.92 -15.87 7.76
N LEU A 717 22.80 -16.86 7.96
CA LEU A 717 23.64 -17.38 6.90
C LEU A 717 22.77 -17.98 5.79
N TYR A 718 21.78 -18.79 6.17
CA TYR A 718 20.88 -19.43 5.23
C TYR A 718 20.10 -18.42 4.39
N GLU A 719 19.51 -17.39 5.01
CA GLU A 719 18.80 -16.33 4.28
C GLU A 719 19.67 -15.69 3.16
N MET A 720 20.95 -15.49 3.45
CA MET A 720 21.92 -14.92 2.50
C MET A 720 22.43 -15.95 1.48
N PHE A 721 22.46 -17.23 1.83
CA PHE A 721 22.95 -18.32 0.98
C PHE A 721 21.88 -18.84 -0.01
N MET A 722 20.59 -18.68 0.32
CA MET A 722 19.46 -19.05 -0.55
C MET A 722 19.47 -18.37 -1.94
N GLY A 723 20.26 -17.31 -2.12
CA GLY A 723 20.42 -16.61 -3.40
C GLY A 723 20.52 -15.09 -3.25
N PRO A 724 20.54 -14.34 -4.36
CA PRO A 724 20.59 -12.88 -4.34
C PRO A 724 19.48 -12.26 -3.50
N LEU A 725 19.77 -11.16 -2.79
CA LEU A 725 18.83 -10.50 -1.86
C LEU A 725 17.52 -10.06 -2.55
N ARG A 726 17.59 -9.66 -3.83
CA ARG A 726 16.47 -9.12 -4.60
C ARG A 726 15.54 -10.19 -5.16
N ASP A 727 15.97 -11.45 -5.17
CA ASP A 727 15.21 -12.55 -5.77
C ASP A 727 14.25 -13.16 -4.76
N SER A 728 13.05 -13.51 -5.23
CA SER A 728 12.11 -14.29 -4.41
C SER A 728 12.61 -15.72 -4.27
N LYS A 729 12.50 -16.26 -3.07
CA LYS A 729 13.07 -17.55 -2.66
C LYS A 729 11.99 -18.42 -2.03
N THR A 730 12.08 -19.73 -2.21
CA THR A 730 11.22 -20.70 -1.51
C THR A 730 11.93 -21.20 -0.26
N TRP A 731 11.29 -21.08 0.90
CA TRP A 731 11.84 -21.63 2.13
C TRP A 731 11.93 -23.16 2.07
N ASN A 732 13.01 -23.69 2.62
CA ASN A 732 13.20 -25.13 2.85
C ASN A 732 14.00 -25.32 4.14
N THR A 733 13.38 -25.86 5.18
CA THR A 733 14.03 -26.04 6.49
C THR A 733 15.23 -27.00 6.43
N GLY A 734 15.13 -28.07 5.62
CA GLY A 734 16.24 -29.01 5.44
C GLY A 734 17.46 -28.42 4.72
N GLY A 735 17.32 -27.25 4.08
CA GLY A 735 18.45 -26.52 3.50
C GLY A 735 19.43 -26.00 4.54
N ILE A 736 18.98 -25.75 5.77
CA ILE A 736 19.78 -25.20 6.86
C ILE A 736 20.87 -26.18 7.31
N GLU A 737 20.61 -27.49 7.23
CA GLU A 737 21.59 -28.53 7.61
C GLU A 737 22.89 -28.43 6.80
N GLY A 738 22.79 -27.99 5.54
CA GLY A 738 23.95 -27.75 4.69
C GLY A 738 24.86 -26.64 5.21
N ASP A 739 24.28 -25.60 5.80
CA ASP A 739 25.00 -24.43 6.33
C ASP A 739 25.64 -24.71 7.69
N ILE A 740 25.05 -25.58 8.51
CA ILE A 740 25.66 -26.04 9.77
C ILE A 740 26.97 -26.81 9.50
N GLY A 741 27.07 -27.45 8.33
CA GLY A 741 28.28 -28.14 7.90
C GLY A 741 29.44 -27.21 7.49
N PHE A 742 29.14 -25.96 7.13
CA PHE A 742 30.09 -24.91 6.74
C PHE A 742 30.63 -24.17 7.97
#